data_AF-A0A2V9H7V9-F1
#
_entry.id   AF-A0A2V9H7V9-F1
#
_cell.length_a   1.000
_cell.length_b   1.000
_cell.length_c   1.000
_cell.angle_alpha   90.00
_cell.angle_beta   90.00
_cell.angle_gamma   90.00
#
_symmetry.space_group_name_H-M   'P 1'
#
loop_
_entity.id
_entity.type
_entity.pdbx_description
1 polymer ?
#
loop_
_entity_poly.entity_id
_entity_poly.type
_entity_poly.pdbx_seq_one_letter_code
_entity_poly.pdbx_strand_id
1 'polypeptide(L)'
;MFSATVIVNFLACRHLGVLEQDAAAGRREKPFFRDPSQELLRELGIRHEQNYLHKLDAGKSLNVVQIPAALSWQDAVAETTKALRSGADVVYQGTLEDGTWGGRSDFLVKVEKPSPLGSWSYEVAETKLARSARANAILQLCFYSEVLAKTQGVVPERMHVVLGDSKVESFAVACYIAYFRKVRNDFLRAGPAPTGTYPEPVELCRVCTWFSVCDKQRHTDDHLSLVAGITRNQRKQLVARNIQTLEALGTLKLPVLPKIDRIGEAALVRIHEQAHLQRNEGKMIYEILEPIEEEKGFAALPTPSPGDVFLDFEGDEFAFGTGVEYLLGSLMDASGKDPVYEPQWSFEPVAEKQAFEGFITKMLERWSKFPDFHIYHYAPYEQTAIKRLAGRHGVCVDAVDRLLRAGIFVDLYRVTRQALRASVESYSIKRLEPLYGFERAMPLREARLALDAFASMFALGAGQEATVELLKTVESYNKDDCLSARQLRNWLEERRRKTELNLGRAISRPAPRSGEAQENLAEQLEQVEVIKKLLLEGLPPDRSEWTAEHDSRWLLAQMLEWHRREEKSMWWEYFRLCDLSDAELIEDKSAIGGLQYVGETARVKRSAIHRYDFPPQDHAIDRALAVHDPKTKKGAGELMTIDEVARTIDLKRGLSSAVPHPGALVPYDFVGSEVKRESLLRIGTWVGENSIATEGPFQAARDLLLRRKPRALKLPIDSTVKDGQLTKESKGLVASLCREPSILPIQGPPGSGKTFSGARMIVELVRAGRRVGITAISHKVISHLLGEACKVTRQAGVPLRAVQKANETDGCPDELVEQLDDNATVLNALREGRAQVAAGTSWLWARTEMYQAVDILFIDEAGQMCLADVLAVSQAATSCVLLGDPQQLDQPPRGVHPPGADGSAFRHLLGDRATILSEQGLFISEAQRLHPDVCGFTS
;
A
#
# COMPACT_ATOMS: atom_id res chain seq x y z
N MET A 1 8.86 36.20 -14.51
CA MET A 1 9.15 34.88 -15.11
C MET A 1 8.60 33.80 -14.19
N PHE A 2 7.94 32.78 -14.75
CA PHE A 2 7.38 31.66 -14.00
C PHE A 2 8.27 30.42 -14.16
N SER A 3 8.54 29.73 -13.04
CA SER A 3 9.32 28.49 -13.02
C SER A 3 8.45 27.26 -12.78
N ALA A 4 9.03 26.07 -12.97
CA ALA A 4 8.40 24.80 -12.64
C ALA A 4 7.87 24.77 -11.20
N THR A 5 8.65 25.29 -10.24
CA THR A 5 8.30 25.34 -8.81
C THR A 5 6.98 26.08 -8.56
N VAL A 6 6.68 27.13 -9.32
CA VAL A 6 5.44 27.90 -9.16
C VAL A 6 4.22 27.05 -9.55
N ILE A 7 4.33 26.25 -10.61
CA ILE A 7 3.23 25.35 -11.05
C ILE A 7 3.02 24.23 -10.04
N VAL A 8 4.11 23.62 -9.56
CA VAL A 8 4.06 22.56 -8.53
C VAL A 8 3.44 23.09 -7.23
N ASN A 9 3.86 24.28 -6.79
CA ASN A 9 3.31 24.94 -5.61
C ASN A 9 1.82 25.28 -5.77
N PHE A 10 1.40 25.74 -6.95
CA PHE A 10 -0.02 26.02 -7.23
C PHE A 10 -0.89 24.77 -7.17
N LEU A 11 -0.41 23.64 -7.67
CA LEU A 11 -1.13 22.37 -7.60
C LEU A 11 -1.29 21.90 -6.15
N ALA A 12 -0.24 22.05 -5.34
CA ALA A 12 -0.27 21.69 -3.92
C ALA A 12 -1.12 22.67 -3.08
N CYS A 13 -1.05 23.97 -3.39
CA CYS A 13 -1.79 25.02 -2.69
C CYS A 13 -2.07 26.21 -3.63
N ARG A 14 -3.33 26.39 -4.04
CA ARG A 14 -3.72 27.54 -4.87
C ARG A 14 -3.43 28.89 -4.20
N HIS A 15 -3.61 28.97 -2.88
CA HIS A 15 -3.33 30.18 -2.11
C HIS A 15 -1.84 30.54 -2.13
N LEU A 16 -0.95 29.53 -2.03
CA LEU A 16 0.50 29.75 -2.17
C LEU A 16 0.86 30.31 -3.55
N GLY A 17 0.20 29.83 -4.62
CA GLY A 17 0.40 30.37 -5.97
C GLY A 17 0.10 31.87 -6.05
N VAL A 18 -0.97 32.34 -5.38
CA VAL A 18 -1.32 33.76 -5.31
C VAL A 18 -0.29 34.54 -4.48
N LEU A 19 0.10 34.03 -3.30
CA LEU A 19 1.10 34.68 -2.45
C LEU A 19 2.47 34.83 -3.15
N GLU A 20 2.92 33.82 -3.87
CA GLU A 20 4.16 33.88 -4.64
C GLU A 20 4.05 34.86 -5.82
N GLN A 21 2.89 34.97 -6.47
CA GLN A 21 2.66 35.98 -7.51
C GLN A 21 2.64 37.40 -6.96
N ASP A 22 2.03 37.63 -5.79
CA ASP A 22 2.03 38.92 -5.11
C ASP A 22 3.44 39.33 -4.68
N ALA A 23 4.21 38.38 -4.14
CA ALA A 23 5.60 38.60 -3.79
C ALA A 23 6.46 38.92 -5.02
N ALA A 24 6.32 38.14 -6.10
CA ALA A 24 7.03 38.38 -7.35
C ALA A 24 6.67 39.73 -8.01
N ALA A 25 5.44 40.21 -7.81
CA ALA A 25 4.99 41.51 -8.28
C ALA A 25 5.32 42.67 -7.32
N GLY A 26 6.02 42.41 -6.20
CA GLY A 26 6.37 43.42 -5.20
C GLY A 26 5.19 43.95 -4.37
N ARG A 27 4.03 43.29 -4.44
CA ARG A 27 2.82 43.67 -3.68
C ARG A 27 2.84 43.17 -2.23
N ARG A 28 3.66 42.16 -1.93
CA ARG A 28 3.76 41.56 -0.60
C ARG A 28 5.21 41.18 -0.32
N GLU A 29 5.67 41.41 0.91
CA GLU A 29 6.99 40.97 1.33
C GLU A 29 6.97 39.47 1.66
N LYS A 30 7.94 38.72 1.12
CA LYS A 30 8.08 37.28 1.40
C LYS A 30 8.69 37.11 2.79
N PRO A 31 8.05 36.36 3.72
CA PRO A 31 8.61 36.10 5.03
C PRO A 31 10.00 35.49 4.90
N PHE A 32 10.99 36.13 5.52
CA PHE A 32 12.31 35.52 5.63
C PHE A 32 12.25 34.44 6.71
N PHE A 33 12.48 33.20 6.28
CA PHE A 33 12.59 32.06 7.17
C PHE A 33 13.95 31.43 6.91
N ARG A 34 14.89 31.62 7.84
CA ARG A 34 16.16 30.89 7.83
C ARG A 34 15.86 29.46 8.27
N ASP A 35 15.81 28.57 7.31
CA ASP A 35 15.72 27.13 7.54
C ASP A 35 17.12 26.52 7.38
N PRO A 36 17.83 26.21 8.48
CA PRO A 36 19.15 25.57 8.40
C PRO A 36 19.08 24.21 7.68
N SER A 37 17.93 23.53 7.72
CA SER A 37 17.72 22.25 7.02
C SER A 37 17.56 22.44 5.51
N GLN A 38 17.05 23.59 5.03
CA GLN A 38 17.03 23.87 3.59
C GLN A 38 18.42 24.11 3.03
N GLU A 39 19.32 24.71 3.81
CA GLU A 39 20.70 24.90 3.37
C GLU A 39 21.44 23.55 3.30
N LEU A 40 21.26 22.69 4.30
CA LEU A 40 21.79 21.33 4.27
C LEU A 40 21.15 20.50 3.12
N LEU A 41 19.84 20.57 2.92
CA LEU A 41 19.14 19.91 1.80
C LEU A 41 19.65 20.42 0.44
N ARG A 42 19.94 21.72 0.33
CA ARG A 42 20.52 22.33 -0.85
C ARG A 42 21.94 21.83 -1.08
N GLU A 43 22.77 21.76 -0.03
CA GLU A 43 24.13 21.21 -0.10
C GLU A 43 24.12 19.72 -0.48
N LEU A 44 23.23 18.93 0.12
CA LEU A 44 23.03 17.52 -0.21
C LEU A 44 22.54 17.34 -1.66
N GLY A 45 21.62 18.20 -2.12
CA GLY A 45 21.17 18.32 -3.51
C GLY A 45 22.34 18.54 -4.46
N ILE A 46 23.13 19.57 -4.19
CA ILE A 46 24.32 19.91 -4.99
C ILE A 46 25.34 18.77 -4.99
N ARG A 47 25.57 18.13 -3.84
CA ARG A 47 26.49 16.98 -3.73
C ARG A 47 25.99 15.80 -4.57
N HIS A 48 24.68 15.54 -4.58
CA HIS A 48 24.06 14.49 -5.40
C HIS A 48 24.14 14.80 -6.89
N GLU A 49 23.88 16.04 -7.28
CA GLU A 49 24.08 16.55 -8.65
C GLU A 49 25.55 16.35 -9.10
N GLN A 50 26.51 16.75 -8.28
CA GLN A 50 27.94 16.58 -8.56
C GLN A 50 28.35 15.11 -8.66
N ASN A 51 27.84 14.25 -7.78
CA ASN A 51 28.09 12.81 -7.84
C ASN A 51 27.55 12.19 -9.13
N TYR A 52 26.36 12.59 -9.57
CA TYR A 52 25.80 12.14 -10.84
C TYR A 52 26.60 12.67 -12.05
N LEU A 53 27.02 13.93 -12.00
CA LEU A 53 27.91 14.54 -13.00
C LEU A 53 29.22 13.73 -13.14
N HIS A 54 29.88 13.40 -12.01
CA HIS A 54 31.06 12.55 -12.01
C HIS A 54 30.78 11.15 -12.57
N LYS A 55 29.63 10.54 -12.23
CA LYS A 55 29.24 9.22 -12.77
C LYS A 55 29.04 9.22 -14.28
N LEU A 56 28.50 10.31 -14.85
CA LEU A 56 28.37 10.45 -16.30
C LEU A 56 29.74 10.49 -16.99
N ASP A 57 30.73 11.11 -16.36
CA ASP A 57 32.08 11.28 -16.91
C ASP A 57 33.01 10.06 -16.71
N ALA A 58 32.77 9.23 -15.68
CA ALA A 58 33.65 8.17 -15.15
C ALA A 58 33.96 6.95 -16.07
N GLY A 59 34.06 7.13 -17.38
CA GLY A 59 34.53 6.10 -18.31
C GLY A 59 34.25 6.35 -19.79
N LYS A 60 33.68 7.50 -20.17
CA LYS A 60 33.20 7.74 -21.55
C LYS A 60 33.81 8.97 -22.26
N SER A 61 34.68 9.76 -21.61
CA SER A 61 35.23 11.01 -22.16
C SER A 61 34.13 11.90 -22.77
N LEU A 62 33.03 12.11 -22.02
CA LEU A 62 31.88 12.86 -22.51
C LEU A 62 32.24 14.35 -22.62
N ASN A 63 31.74 15.02 -23.66
CA ASN A 63 31.80 16.47 -23.74
C ASN A 63 30.71 17.09 -22.84
N VAL A 64 31.07 17.39 -21.60
CA VAL A 64 30.19 18.00 -20.60
C VAL A 64 30.36 19.53 -20.61
N VAL A 65 29.27 20.26 -20.86
CA VAL A 65 29.25 21.73 -20.80
C VAL A 65 28.48 22.19 -19.57
N GLN A 66 29.15 22.83 -18.62
CA GLN A 66 28.52 23.44 -17.46
C GLN A 66 28.18 24.90 -17.72
N ILE A 67 26.91 25.29 -17.50
CA ILE A 67 26.46 26.67 -17.60
C ILE A 67 26.68 27.38 -16.25
N PRO A 68 27.54 28.43 -16.17
CA PRO A 68 27.84 29.06 -14.89
C PRO A 68 26.63 29.80 -14.30
N ALA A 69 26.37 29.58 -13.00
CA ALA A 69 25.23 30.19 -12.32
C ALA A 69 25.30 31.72 -12.22
N ALA A 70 26.50 32.29 -12.30
CA ALA A 70 26.80 33.72 -12.21
C ALA A 70 26.48 34.51 -13.50
N LEU A 71 26.24 33.83 -14.63
CA LEU A 71 25.84 34.49 -15.87
C LEU A 71 24.49 35.20 -15.70
N SER A 72 24.31 36.29 -16.45
CA SER A 72 22.98 36.88 -16.62
C SER A 72 22.03 35.84 -17.22
N TRP A 73 20.73 35.97 -16.96
CA TRP A 73 19.75 35.01 -17.48
C TRP A 73 19.82 34.85 -19.00
N GLN A 74 19.96 35.98 -19.71
CA GLN A 74 20.06 36.00 -21.18
C GLN A 74 21.33 35.31 -21.68
N ASP A 75 22.47 35.55 -21.03
CA ASP A 75 23.74 34.91 -21.39
C ASP A 75 23.71 33.41 -21.10
N ALA A 76 23.10 32.99 -19.99
CA ALA A 76 22.95 31.58 -19.64
C ALA A 76 22.08 30.81 -20.66
N VAL A 77 20.99 31.41 -21.14
CA VAL A 77 20.15 30.85 -22.22
C VAL A 77 20.94 30.77 -23.54
N ALA A 78 21.72 31.80 -23.86
CA ALA A 78 22.54 31.82 -25.07
C ALA A 78 23.63 30.73 -25.05
N GLU A 79 24.36 30.59 -23.94
CA GLU A 79 25.38 29.54 -23.78
C GLU A 79 24.77 28.14 -23.74
N THR A 80 23.59 27.97 -23.13
CA THR A 80 22.85 26.69 -23.20
C THR A 80 22.52 26.35 -24.66
N THR A 81 21.94 27.29 -25.41
CA THR A 81 21.59 27.09 -26.83
C THR A 81 22.81 26.76 -27.68
N LYS A 82 23.94 27.42 -27.43
CA LYS A 82 25.21 27.16 -28.11
C LYS A 82 25.74 25.76 -27.80
N ALA A 83 25.69 25.31 -26.54
CA ALA A 83 26.10 23.97 -26.14
C ALA A 83 25.28 22.87 -26.84
N LEU A 84 23.95 23.05 -26.91
CA LEU A 84 23.04 22.14 -27.60
C LEU A 84 23.33 22.07 -29.11
N ARG A 85 23.63 23.21 -29.75
CA ARG A 85 24.00 23.29 -31.17
C ARG A 85 25.38 22.69 -31.47
N SER A 86 26.33 22.78 -30.53
CA SER A 86 27.64 22.12 -30.67
C SER A 86 27.59 20.61 -30.46
N GLY A 87 26.44 20.07 -30.02
CA GLY A 87 26.29 18.64 -29.79
C GLY A 87 27.03 18.13 -28.56
N ALA A 88 27.13 18.95 -27.50
CA ALA A 88 27.63 18.53 -26.19
C ALA A 88 26.88 17.27 -25.71
N ASP A 89 27.58 16.30 -25.15
CA ASP A 89 26.96 15.05 -24.72
C ASP A 89 26.05 15.27 -23.50
N VAL A 90 26.46 16.18 -22.62
CA VAL A 90 25.70 16.59 -21.43
C VAL A 90 25.83 18.09 -21.23
N VAL A 91 24.71 18.78 -21.01
CA VAL A 91 24.70 20.18 -20.53
C VAL A 91 24.25 20.20 -19.08
N TYR A 92 25.14 20.59 -18.17
CA TYR A 92 24.86 20.70 -16.74
C TYR A 92 24.40 22.13 -16.39
N GLN A 93 23.33 22.24 -15.61
CA GLN A 93 22.66 23.50 -15.24
C GLN A 93 22.13 24.28 -16.45
N GLY A 94 21.60 23.56 -17.45
CA GLY A 94 21.03 24.14 -18.67
C GLY A 94 19.90 25.12 -18.37
N THR A 95 20.03 26.36 -18.84
CA THR A 95 19.03 27.42 -18.65
C THR A 95 18.12 27.51 -19.88
N LEU A 96 16.82 27.34 -19.66
CA LEU A 96 15.80 27.29 -20.71
C LEU A 96 14.77 28.41 -20.51
N GLU A 97 14.26 28.95 -21.61
CA GLU A 97 13.26 30.02 -21.63
C GLU A 97 12.28 29.89 -22.82
N ASP A 98 11.00 30.15 -22.56
CA ASP A 98 9.93 30.32 -23.55
C ASP A 98 8.97 31.44 -23.10
N GLY A 99 9.19 32.65 -23.62
CA GLY A 99 8.39 33.83 -23.28
C GLY A 99 8.47 34.18 -21.79
N THR A 100 7.37 34.00 -21.06
CA THR A 100 7.33 34.28 -19.60
C THR A 100 7.78 33.09 -18.74
N TRP A 101 8.07 31.93 -19.35
CA TRP A 101 8.43 30.70 -18.67
C TRP A 101 9.94 30.48 -18.74
N GLY A 102 10.55 30.10 -17.63
CA GLY A 102 11.97 29.81 -17.61
C GLY A 102 12.42 29.07 -16.36
N GLY A 103 13.53 28.36 -16.46
CA GLY A 103 14.13 27.63 -15.35
C GLY A 103 15.47 27.02 -15.72
N ARG A 104 16.15 26.47 -14.72
CA ARG A 104 17.41 25.74 -14.87
C ARG A 104 17.16 24.26 -14.61
N SER A 105 17.34 23.44 -15.63
CA SER A 105 17.34 21.98 -15.47
C SER A 105 18.69 21.52 -14.98
N ASP A 106 18.73 20.50 -14.12
CA ASP A 106 20.00 19.94 -13.64
C ASP A 106 20.84 19.43 -14.82
N PHE A 107 20.24 18.62 -15.70
CA PHE A 107 20.94 18.02 -16.84
C PHE A 107 20.09 18.01 -18.13
N LEU A 108 20.72 18.31 -19.26
CA LEU A 108 20.22 18.00 -20.60
C LEU A 108 21.14 16.95 -21.24
N VAL A 109 20.61 15.77 -21.54
CA VAL A 109 21.39 14.62 -22.01
C VAL A 109 21.10 14.38 -23.48
N LYS A 110 22.16 14.27 -24.29
CA LYS A 110 22.07 14.06 -25.75
C LYS A 110 21.55 12.66 -26.07
N VAL A 111 20.67 12.56 -27.07
CA VAL A 111 20.13 11.31 -27.60
C VAL A 111 20.21 11.28 -29.13
N GLU A 112 20.32 10.08 -29.71
CA GLU A 112 20.43 9.83 -31.15
C GLU A 112 19.09 9.96 -31.88
N LYS A 113 18.39 11.09 -31.68
CA LYS A 113 17.14 11.42 -32.35
C LYS A 113 17.30 12.74 -33.12
N PRO A 114 17.14 12.77 -34.45
CA PRO A 114 17.33 13.98 -35.25
C PRO A 114 16.43 15.16 -34.83
N SER A 115 16.98 16.37 -34.91
CA SER A 115 16.27 17.63 -34.67
C SER A 115 16.88 18.78 -35.51
N PRO A 116 16.28 19.97 -35.51
CA PRO A 116 16.92 21.19 -35.99
C PRO A 116 18.34 21.49 -35.44
N LEU A 117 18.78 20.84 -34.36
CA LEU A 117 20.15 20.97 -33.84
C LEU A 117 21.18 20.10 -34.60
N GLY A 118 20.75 19.02 -35.27
CA GLY A 118 21.62 18.06 -35.94
C GLY A 118 21.03 16.64 -35.98
N SER A 119 21.89 15.62 -36.08
CA SER A 119 21.50 14.21 -35.98
C SER A 119 21.16 13.75 -34.55
N TRP A 120 20.97 14.70 -33.63
CA TRP A 120 20.72 14.48 -32.21
C TRP A 120 19.67 15.47 -31.68
N SER A 121 19.17 15.16 -30.49
CA SER A 121 18.32 16.02 -29.65
C SER A 121 18.67 15.76 -28.19
N TYR A 122 17.94 16.39 -27.27
CA TYR A 122 18.20 16.32 -25.84
C TYR A 122 16.95 15.95 -25.07
N GLU A 123 17.17 15.21 -23.99
CA GLU A 123 16.18 14.83 -22.98
C GLU A 123 16.58 15.43 -21.63
N VAL A 124 15.59 15.73 -20.79
CA VAL A 124 15.80 16.38 -19.50
C VAL A 124 16.02 15.33 -18.42
N ALA A 125 17.04 15.51 -17.59
CA ALA A 125 17.26 14.75 -16.37
C ALA A 125 17.33 15.67 -15.15
N GLU A 126 16.51 15.38 -14.14
CA GLU A 126 16.48 16.09 -12.86
C GLU A 126 16.94 15.15 -11.74
N THR A 127 17.82 15.64 -10.88
CA THR A 127 18.24 14.91 -9.71
C THR A 127 17.32 15.21 -8.54
N LYS A 128 17.00 14.19 -7.74
CA LYS A 128 16.20 14.32 -6.53
C LYS A 128 16.78 13.43 -5.45
N LEU A 129 16.85 13.95 -4.23
CA LEU A 129 17.30 13.20 -3.05
C LEU A 129 16.35 12.04 -2.71
N ALA A 130 15.08 12.14 -3.13
CA ALA A 130 14.10 11.07 -2.97
C ALA A 130 14.51 9.80 -3.74
N ARG A 131 14.22 8.63 -3.17
CA ARG A 131 14.46 7.31 -3.80
C ARG A 131 13.30 6.80 -4.66
N SER A 132 12.30 7.63 -4.93
CA SER A 132 11.25 7.38 -5.92
C SER A 132 10.78 8.67 -6.59
N ALA A 133 10.37 8.59 -7.86
CA ALA A 133 9.86 9.75 -8.57
C ALA A 133 8.49 10.18 -8.02
N ARG A 134 8.46 11.37 -7.40
CA ARG A 134 7.20 11.99 -6.94
C ARG A 134 6.52 12.72 -8.10
N ALA A 135 5.18 12.82 -8.05
CA ALA A 135 4.38 13.53 -9.05
C ALA A 135 4.88 14.97 -9.31
N ASN A 136 5.37 15.66 -8.28
CA ASN A 136 5.95 17.00 -8.39
C ASN A 136 7.20 17.05 -9.29
N ALA A 137 8.08 16.05 -9.19
CA ALA A 137 9.28 15.95 -10.03
C ALA A 137 8.91 15.65 -11.50
N ILE A 138 7.91 14.79 -11.72
CA ILE A 138 7.38 14.49 -13.05
C ILE A 138 6.81 15.74 -13.72
N LEU A 139 6.07 16.58 -12.98
CA LEU A 139 5.55 17.84 -13.49
C LEU A 139 6.65 18.85 -13.79
N GLN A 140 7.71 18.89 -12.98
CA GLN A 140 8.89 19.71 -13.23
C GLN A 140 9.62 19.28 -14.51
N LEU A 141 9.78 17.97 -14.73
CA LEU A 141 10.33 17.44 -15.98
C LEU A 141 9.45 17.78 -17.18
N CYS A 142 8.12 17.63 -17.08
CA CYS A 142 7.19 18.04 -18.14
C CYS A 142 7.35 19.52 -18.51
N PHE A 143 7.54 20.39 -17.51
CA PHE A 143 7.83 21.82 -17.73
C PHE A 143 9.10 21.98 -18.57
N TYR A 144 10.22 21.41 -18.13
CA TYR A 144 11.49 21.55 -18.84
C TYR A 144 11.48 20.91 -20.23
N SER A 145 10.86 19.73 -20.39
CA SER A 145 10.72 19.09 -21.69
C SER A 145 9.92 19.94 -22.68
N GLU A 146 8.90 20.67 -22.22
CA GLU A 146 8.14 21.58 -23.09
C GLU A 146 8.92 22.83 -23.49
N VAL A 147 9.65 23.43 -22.54
CA VAL A 147 10.51 24.60 -22.84
C VAL A 147 11.67 24.18 -23.77
N LEU A 148 12.30 23.03 -23.50
CA LEU A 148 13.36 22.46 -24.34
C LEU A 148 12.88 22.19 -25.77
N ALA A 149 11.65 21.68 -25.92
CA ALA A 149 11.06 21.42 -27.23
C ALA A 149 10.98 22.67 -28.12
N LYS A 150 10.87 23.87 -27.53
CA LYS A 150 10.92 25.15 -28.26
C LYS A 150 12.33 25.46 -28.76
N THR A 151 13.35 25.16 -27.96
CA THR A 151 14.75 25.38 -28.29
C THR A 151 15.25 24.43 -29.38
N GLN A 152 14.91 23.14 -29.28
CA GLN A 152 15.41 22.11 -30.21
C GLN A 152 14.44 21.78 -31.35
N GLY A 153 13.20 22.27 -31.31
CA GLY A 153 12.17 22.05 -32.33
C GLY A 153 11.49 20.68 -32.33
N VAL A 154 11.87 19.78 -31.42
CA VAL A 154 11.29 18.43 -31.27
C VAL A 154 10.99 18.15 -29.80
N VAL A 155 9.86 17.51 -29.53
CA VAL A 155 9.48 17.10 -28.17
C VAL A 155 10.35 15.90 -27.74
N PRO A 156 10.98 15.93 -26.55
CA PRO A 156 11.68 14.78 -26.00
C PRO A 156 10.76 13.56 -25.90
N GLU A 157 11.27 12.35 -26.18
CA GLU A 157 10.48 11.13 -26.04
C GLU A 157 10.38 10.73 -24.56
N ARG A 158 11.51 10.85 -23.87
CA ARG A 158 11.65 10.54 -22.46
C ARG A 158 12.13 11.75 -21.66
N MET A 159 11.97 11.60 -20.35
CA MET A 159 12.48 12.48 -19.31
C MET A 159 12.89 11.63 -18.11
N HIS A 160 13.88 12.08 -17.34
CA HIS A 160 14.54 11.23 -16.35
C HIS A 160 14.58 11.85 -14.96
N VAL A 161 14.31 11.05 -13.95
CA VAL A 161 14.59 11.38 -12.55
C VAL A 161 15.79 10.56 -12.10
N VAL A 162 16.83 11.24 -11.63
CA VAL A 162 18.00 10.62 -11.01
C VAL A 162 17.78 10.64 -9.50
N LEU A 163 17.44 9.48 -8.96
CA LEU A 163 17.06 9.30 -7.57
C LEU A 163 18.25 9.35 -6.62
N GLY A 164 17.99 9.47 -5.31
CA GLY A 164 19.03 9.58 -4.27
C GLY A 164 19.99 8.39 -4.18
N ASP A 165 19.60 7.22 -4.67
CA ASP A 165 20.44 6.03 -4.84
C ASP A 165 21.20 6.01 -6.19
N SER A 166 21.13 7.10 -6.95
CA SER A 166 21.62 7.27 -8.32
C SER A 166 20.94 6.40 -9.38
N LYS A 167 19.83 5.72 -9.06
CA LYS A 167 19.02 5.04 -10.08
C LYS A 167 18.35 6.07 -10.98
N VAL A 168 18.34 5.79 -12.28
CA VAL A 168 17.68 6.64 -13.28
C VAL A 168 16.31 6.03 -13.61
N GLU A 169 15.24 6.71 -13.20
CA GLU A 169 13.88 6.39 -13.62
C GLU A 169 13.51 7.21 -14.85
N SER A 170 13.03 6.54 -15.91
CA SER A 170 12.80 7.17 -17.21
C SER A 170 11.33 7.09 -17.60
N PHE A 171 10.72 8.23 -17.88
CA PHE A 171 9.29 8.38 -18.14
C PHE A 171 9.05 8.85 -19.56
N ALA A 172 8.04 8.32 -20.26
CA ALA A 172 7.64 8.83 -21.56
C ALA A 172 6.90 10.17 -21.40
N VAL A 173 7.39 11.23 -22.04
CA VAL A 173 6.83 12.59 -21.90
C VAL A 173 5.35 12.63 -22.31
N ALA A 174 4.99 11.89 -23.36
CA ALA A 174 3.63 11.81 -23.89
C ALA A 174 2.59 11.37 -22.85
N CYS A 175 2.96 10.53 -21.88
CA CYS A 175 2.06 10.02 -20.84
C CYS A 175 1.63 11.10 -19.83
N TYR A 176 2.41 12.18 -19.67
CA TYR A 176 2.23 13.15 -18.57
C TYR A 176 1.98 14.58 -19.07
N ILE A 177 2.46 14.94 -20.26
CA ILE A 177 2.48 16.33 -20.74
C ILE A 177 1.09 16.96 -20.87
N ALA A 178 0.05 16.17 -21.19
CA ALA A 178 -1.32 16.67 -21.29
C ALA A 178 -1.88 17.15 -19.93
N TYR A 179 -1.63 16.38 -18.87
CA TYR A 179 -2.01 16.76 -17.52
C TYR A 179 -1.24 18.00 -17.05
N PHE A 180 0.07 18.05 -17.31
CA PHE A 180 0.88 19.24 -17.04
C PHE A 180 0.31 20.50 -17.73
N ARG A 181 -0.01 20.42 -19.03
CA ARG A 181 -0.61 21.54 -19.78
C ARG A 181 -1.93 22.01 -19.17
N LYS A 182 -2.77 21.07 -18.72
CA LYS A 182 -4.01 21.42 -18.00
C LYS A 182 -3.70 22.20 -16.73
N VAL A 183 -2.78 21.73 -15.88
CA VAL A 183 -2.41 22.42 -14.63
C VAL A 183 -1.81 23.80 -14.90
N ARG A 184 -0.95 23.93 -15.91
CA ARG A 184 -0.40 25.22 -16.34
C ARG A 184 -1.50 26.18 -16.80
N ASN A 185 -2.46 25.71 -17.59
CA ASN A 185 -3.59 26.52 -18.04
C ASN A 185 -4.51 26.90 -16.87
N ASP A 186 -4.68 26.02 -15.88
CA ASP A 186 -5.41 26.33 -14.64
C ASP A 186 -4.70 27.44 -13.84
N PHE A 187 -3.37 27.39 -13.75
CA PHE A 187 -2.56 28.44 -13.12
C PHE A 187 -2.68 29.79 -13.83
N LEU A 188 -2.57 29.81 -15.16
CA LEU A 188 -2.73 31.04 -15.95
C LEU A 188 -4.14 31.63 -15.82
N ARG A 189 -5.17 30.77 -15.83
CA ARG A 189 -6.57 31.19 -15.66
C ARG A 189 -6.87 31.74 -14.27
N ALA A 190 -6.21 31.25 -13.24
CA ALA A 190 -6.38 31.76 -11.88
C ALA A 190 -6.00 33.24 -11.78
N GLY A 191 -4.98 33.67 -12.55
CA GLY A 191 -4.49 35.04 -12.56
C GLY A 191 -3.99 35.54 -11.19
N PRO A 192 -3.57 36.81 -11.08
CA PRO A 192 -3.12 37.42 -9.83
C PRO A 192 -4.26 37.87 -8.92
N ALA A 193 -5.49 37.36 -9.08
CA ALA A 193 -6.68 37.87 -8.41
C ALA A 193 -6.56 37.74 -6.87
N PRO A 194 -6.35 38.85 -6.12
CA PRO A 194 -6.02 38.80 -4.70
C PRO A 194 -7.20 38.39 -3.80
N THR A 195 -8.43 38.46 -4.30
CA THR A 195 -9.64 38.50 -3.47
C THR A 195 -10.39 37.18 -3.35
N GLY A 196 -9.88 36.09 -3.94
CA GLY A 196 -10.64 34.83 -4.07
C GLY A 196 -10.06 33.59 -3.39
N THR A 197 -8.89 33.67 -2.75
CA THR A 197 -8.27 32.48 -2.12
C THR A 197 -8.07 32.68 -0.62
N TYR A 198 -8.31 31.61 0.14
CA TYR A 198 -8.16 31.57 1.59
C TYR A 198 -7.11 30.52 1.99
N PRO A 199 -6.32 30.72 3.06
CA PRO A 199 -5.28 29.79 3.53
C PRO A 199 -5.84 28.50 4.17
N GLU A 200 -6.64 27.73 3.44
CA GLU A 200 -7.06 26.38 3.84
C GLU A 200 -5.83 25.49 4.10
N PRO A 201 -5.77 24.77 5.24
CA PRO A 201 -4.64 23.92 5.56
C PRO A 201 -4.52 22.76 4.56
N VAL A 202 -3.30 22.51 4.12
CA VAL A 202 -2.91 21.44 3.19
C VAL A 202 -1.60 20.80 3.67
N GLU A 203 -1.24 19.61 3.18
CA GLU A 203 -0.01 18.92 3.59
C GLU A 203 1.25 19.76 3.41
N LEU A 204 1.33 20.57 2.35
CA LEU A 204 2.47 21.45 2.08
C LEU A 204 2.70 22.48 3.21
N CYS A 205 1.69 22.81 4.02
CA CYS A 205 1.81 23.76 5.13
C CYS A 205 2.93 23.39 6.11
N ARG A 206 3.27 22.10 6.25
CA ARG A 206 4.34 21.60 7.13
C ARG A 206 5.72 22.20 6.83
N VAL A 207 6.00 22.53 5.58
CA VAL A 207 7.29 23.03 5.08
C VAL A 207 7.16 24.37 4.36
N CYS A 208 5.97 24.98 4.38
CA CYS A 208 5.69 26.21 3.65
C CYS A 208 6.23 27.43 4.40
N THR A 209 7.03 28.26 3.73
CA THR A 209 7.57 29.51 4.30
C THR A 209 6.50 30.54 4.67
N TRP A 210 5.33 30.49 4.02
CA TRP A 210 4.18 31.34 4.31
C TRP A 210 3.30 30.81 5.46
N PHE A 211 3.65 29.66 6.05
CA PHE A 211 2.82 29.01 7.07
C PHE A 211 2.45 29.96 8.21
N SER A 212 3.41 30.69 8.78
CA SER A 212 3.15 31.61 9.90
C SER A 212 2.17 32.72 9.56
N VAL A 213 2.22 33.26 8.33
CA VAL A 213 1.29 34.29 7.85
C VAL A 213 -0.10 33.70 7.68
N CYS A 214 -0.20 32.55 7.00
CA CYS A 214 -1.45 31.82 6.80
C CYS A 214 -2.08 31.39 8.12
N ASP A 215 -1.27 30.92 9.06
CA ASP A 215 -1.69 30.45 10.37
C ASP A 215 -2.20 31.60 11.24
N LYS A 216 -1.45 32.70 11.30
CA LYS A 216 -1.90 33.93 11.97
C LYS A 216 -3.22 34.43 11.40
N GLN A 217 -3.38 34.41 10.07
CA GLN A 217 -4.64 34.79 9.43
C GLN A 217 -5.79 33.88 9.90
N ARG A 218 -5.61 32.55 9.85
CA ARG A 218 -6.65 31.60 10.32
C ARG A 218 -7.05 31.81 11.78
N HIS A 219 -6.12 32.11 12.67
CA HIS A 219 -6.41 32.42 14.07
C HIS A 219 -7.11 33.77 14.23
N THR A 220 -6.70 34.78 13.47
CA THR A 220 -7.33 36.11 13.48
C THR A 220 -8.77 36.05 13.00
N ASP A 221 -9.01 35.25 11.96
CA ASP A 221 -10.33 35.06 11.34
C ASP A 221 -11.21 34.04 12.10
N ASP A 222 -10.73 33.51 13.23
CA ASP A 222 -11.40 32.46 14.03
C ASP A 222 -11.84 31.26 13.19
N HIS A 223 -11.00 30.85 12.24
CA HIS A 223 -11.41 29.95 11.16
C HIS A 223 -11.76 28.54 11.66
N LEU A 224 -12.77 27.93 11.04
CA LEU A 224 -13.21 26.57 11.37
C LEU A 224 -12.11 25.51 11.39
N SER A 225 -11.02 25.68 10.63
CA SER A 225 -9.90 24.71 10.64
C SER A 225 -9.19 24.55 11.98
N LEU A 226 -9.44 25.44 12.93
CA LEU A 226 -8.91 25.35 14.29
C LEU A 226 -9.67 24.34 15.15
N VAL A 227 -10.88 23.94 14.75
CA VAL A 227 -11.68 22.94 15.47
C VAL A 227 -11.06 21.56 15.28
N ALA A 228 -10.67 20.89 16.38
CA ALA A 228 -10.04 19.58 16.28
C ALA A 228 -10.97 18.55 15.61
N GLY A 229 -10.40 17.76 14.69
CA GLY A 229 -11.13 16.70 14.00
C GLY A 229 -12.10 17.16 12.91
N ILE A 230 -12.23 18.47 12.64
CA ILE A 230 -13.11 18.95 11.58
C ILE A 230 -12.52 18.71 10.19
N THR A 231 -13.29 18.06 9.32
CA THR A 231 -12.85 17.75 7.96
C THR A 231 -13.03 18.95 7.02
N ARG A 232 -12.26 18.98 5.93
CA ARG A 232 -12.42 20.01 4.88
C ARG A 232 -13.82 20.05 4.29
N ASN A 233 -14.46 18.89 4.13
CA ASN A 233 -15.83 18.82 3.62
C ASN A 233 -16.82 19.43 4.62
N GLN A 234 -16.73 19.10 5.92
CA GLN A 234 -17.57 19.71 6.96
C GLN A 234 -17.43 21.24 6.97
N ARG A 235 -16.20 21.77 6.93
CA ARG A 235 -15.97 23.23 6.82
C ARG A 235 -16.68 23.84 5.63
N LYS A 236 -16.56 23.23 4.45
CA LYS A 236 -17.21 23.71 3.23
C LYS A 236 -18.74 23.77 3.36
N GLN A 237 -19.36 22.76 3.98
CA GLN A 237 -20.82 22.73 4.17
C GLN A 237 -21.28 23.75 5.23
N LEU A 238 -20.51 23.94 6.32
CA LEU A 238 -20.78 24.96 7.34
C LEU A 238 -20.69 26.38 6.76
N VAL A 239 -19.63 26.66 5.99
CA VAL A 239 -19.44 27.96 5.31
C VAL A 239 -20.60 28.24 4.35
N ALA A 240 -21.11 27.23 3.64
CA ALA A 240 -22.29 27.37 2.76
C ALA A 240 -23.59 27.71 3.52
N ARG A 241 -23.61 27.51 4.85
CA ARG A 241 -24.71 27.90 5.76
C ARG A 241 -24.36 29.16 6.59
N ASN A 242 -23.34 29.92 6.18
CA ASN A 242 -22.84 31.11 6.88
C ASN A 242 -22.30 30.84 8.30
N ILE A 243 -21.89 29.60 8.60
CA ILE A 243 -21.16 29.25 9.82
C ILE A 243 -19.69 29.21 9.42
N GLN A 244 -18.95 30.29 9.67
CA GLN A 244 -17.60 30.48 9.14
C GLN A 244 -16.51 30.45 10.22
N THR A 245 -16.89 30.54 11.49
CA THR A 245 -15.94 30.66 12.61
C THR A 245 -16.15 29.59 13.67
N LEU A 246 -15.12 29.33 14.47
CA LEU A 246 -15.17 28.42 15.62
C LEU A 246 -16.18 28.90 16.66
N GLU A 247 -16.21 30.21 16.94
CA GLU A 247 -17.20 30.85 17.82
C GLU A 247 -18.63 30.61 17.33
N ALA A 248 -18.88 30.80 16.02
CA ALA A 248 -20.19 30.57 15.42
C ALA A 248 -20.61 29.10 15.46
N LEU A 249 -19.65 28.18 15.29
CA LEU A 249 -19.93 26.75 15.42
C LEU A 249 -20.20 26.35 16.87
N GLY A 250 -19.42 26.82 17.85
CA GLY A 250 -19.56 26.47 19.26
C GLY A 250 -20.71 27.16 20.01
N THR A 251 -21.44 28.05 19.34
CA THR A 251 -22.68 28.71 19.84
C THR A 251 -23.92 28.29 19.06
N LEU A 252 -23.76 27.38 18.09
CA LEU A 252 -24.82 26.98 17.19
C LEU A 252 -25.93 26.23 17.95
N LYS A 253 -27.17 26.71 17.86
CA LYS A 253 -28.31 26.02 18.47
C LYS A 253 -28.59 24.71 17.73
N LEU A 254 -28.48 23.59 18.44
CA LEU A 254 -28.83 22.27 17.94
C LEU A 254 -30.26 21.86 18.35
N PRO A 255 -31.00 21.12 17.50
CA PRO A 255 -30.63 20.69 16.15
C PRO A 255 -30.75 21.83 15.12
N VAL A 256 -29.91 21.80 14.09
CA VAL A 256 -29.98 22.76 12.97
C VAL A 256 -31.08 22.34 12.00
N LEU A 257 -32.04 23.23 11.74
CA LEU A 257 -33.13 23.03 10.78
C LEU A 257 -33.09 24.10 9.67
N PRO A 258 -33.10 23.73 8.38
CA PRO A 258 -32.99 22.36 7.85
C PRO A 258 -31.59 21.76 8.08
N LYS A 259 -31.49 20.43 8.14
CA LYS A 259 -30.21 19.71 8.33
C LYS A 259 -29.14 20.20 7.35
N ILE A 260 -27.88 20.21 7.79
CA ILE A 260 -26.75 20.58 6.93
C ILE A 260 -26.39 19.37 6.08
N ASP A 261 -26.49 19.52 4.75
CA ASP A 261 -26.22 18.42 3.83
C ASP A 261 -24.79 17.90 4.00
N ARG A 262 -24.63 16.57 3.91
CA ARG A 262 -23.33 15.87 4.02
C ARG A 262 -22.60 16.03 5.36
N ILE A 263 -23.29 16.47 6.41
CA ILE A 263 -22.83 16.33 7.80
C ILE A 263 -23.88 15.52 8.57
N GLY A 264 -23.49 14.33 9.06
CA GLY A 264 -24.35 13.53 9.94
C GLY A 264 -24.61 14.25 11.26
N GLU A 265 -25.77 13.99 11.88
CA GLU A 265 -26.20 14.68 13.11
C GLU A 265 -25.21 14.48 14.27
N ALA A 266 -24.76 13.23 14.49
CA ALA A 266 -23.73 12.93 15.48
C ALA A 266 -22.40 13.63 15.17
N ALA A 267 -22.01 13.71 13.89
CA ALA A 267 -20.78 14.41 13.49
C ALA A 267 -20.87 15.92 13.73
N LEU A 268 -22.04 16.53 13.46
CA LEU A 268 -22.30 17.94 13.74
C LEU A 268 -22.24 18.23 15.24
N VAL A 269 -22.87 17.39 16.07
CA VAL A 269 -22.79 17.49 17.54
C VAL A 269 -21.33 17.41 18.00
N ARG A 270 -20.55 16.45 17.48
CA ARG A 270 -19.13 16.31 17.88
C ARG A 270 -18.31 17.57 17.60
N ILE A 271 -18.38 18.10 16.38
CA ILE A 271 -17.60 19.31 16.02
C ILE A 271 -18.17 20.57 16.70
N HIS A 272 -19.47 20.61 16.99
CA HIS A 272 -20.11 21.65 17.80
C HIS A 272 -19.53 21.65 19.22
N GLU A 273 -19.58 20.53 19.93
CA GLU A 273 -19.08 20.43 21.31
C GLU A 273 -17.55 20.67 21.38
N GLN A 274 -16.81 20.20 20.38
CA GLN A 274 -15.38 20.47 20.26
C GLN A 274 -15.10 21.97 20.08
N ALA A 275 -15.84 22.65 19.20
CA ALA A 275 -15.76 24.10 19.05
C ALA A 275 -16.19 24.82 20.35
N HIS A 276 -17.27 24.36 21.00
CA HIS A 276 -17.78 24.92 22.24
C HIS A 276 -16.71 24.91 23.35
N LEU A 277 -16.04 23.78 23.55
CA LEU A 277 -14.97 23.64 24.53
C LEU A 277 -13.73 24.51 24.19
N GLN A 278 -13.40 24.64 22.90
CA GLN A 278 -12.24 25.42 22.44
C GLN A 278 -12.41 26.95 22.58
N ARG A 279 -13.63 27.45 22.83
CA ARG A 279 -13.91 28.90 23.02
C ARG A 279 -13.39 29.49 24.32
N ASN A 280 -12.80 28.69 25.22
CA ASN A 280 -12.48 29.09 26.60
C ASN A 280 -11.25 30.04 26.77
N GLU A 281 -11.17 31.09 25.95
CA GLU A 281 -10.23 32.23 26.08
C GLU A 281 -8.75 31.81 26.28
N GLY A 282 -8.31 30.74 25.61
CA GLY A 282 -6.92 30.26 25.70
C GLY A 282 -6.58 29.48 26.98
N LYS A 283 -7.56 29.19 27.85
CA LYS A 283 -7.37 28.26 28.96
C LYS A 283 -7.42 26.82 28.44
N MET A 284 -6.38 26.06 28.78
CA MET A 284 -6.33 24.63 28.49
C MET A 284 -7.26 23.87 29.45
N ILE A 285 -8.43 23.46 28.96
CA ILE A 285 -9.42 22.71 29.72
C ILE A 285 -9.79 21.40 29.02
N TYR A 286 -10.46 20.51 29.76
CA TYR A 286 -10.97 19.26 29.24
C TYR A 286 -12.25 18.87 29.99
N GLU A 287 -13.05 18.01 29.37
CA GLU A 287 -14.22 17.36 29.95
C GLU A 287 -14.17 15.85 29.70
N ILE A 288 -14.77 15.08 30.61
CA ILE A 288 -14.85 13.62 30.48
C ILE A 288 -16.06 13.27 29.62
N LEU A 289 -15.87 12.30 28.71
CA LEU A 289 -16.96 11.82 27.86
C LEU A 289 -17.80 10.79 28.62
N GLU A 290 -19.12 11.03 28.70
CA GLU A 290 -20.10 10.13 29.31
C GLU A 290 -21.18 9.70 28.30
N PRO A 291 -21.73 8.47 28.41
CA PRO A 291 -21.39 7.44 29.39
C PRO A 291 -20.05 6.74 29.09
N ILE A 292 -19.38 6.24 30.13
CA ILE A 292 -18.17 5.42 29.97
C ILE A 292 -18.58 4.04 29.45
N GLU A 293 -18.16 3.74 28.22
CA GLU A 293 -18.37 2.45 27.57
C GLU A 293 -17.33 1.41 28.01
N GLU A 294 -17.71 0.13 28.02
CA GLU A 294 -16.77 -0.97 28.26
C GLU A 294 -15.70 -1.04 27.16
N GLU A 295 -14.47 -1.43 27.53
CA GLU A 295 -13.32 -1.56 26.63
C GLU A 295 -12.94 -0.28 25.84
N LYS A 296 -13.47 0.89 26.20
CA LYS A 296 -13.18 2.18 25.55
C LYS A 296 -12.70 3.23 26.56
N GLY A 297 -11.93 4.21 26.08
CA GLY A 297 -11.46 5.33 26.91
C GLY A 297 -10.80 4.85 28.20
N PHE A 298 -11.28 5.34 29.35
CA PHE A 298 -10.77 4.91 30.67
C PHE A 298 -10.91 3.41 30.97
N ALA A 299 -11.89 2.72 30.37
CA ALA A 299 -12.07 1.28 30.54
C ALA A 299 -11.10 0.44 29.69
N ALA A 300 -10.43 1.07 28.72
CA ALA A 300 -9.38 0.45 27.92
C ALA A 300 -7.98 0.55 28.55
N LEU A 301 -7.84 1.29 29.66
CA LEU A 301 -6.55 1.52 30.32
C LEU A 301 -6.24 0.37 31.32
N PRO A 302 -5.18 -0.42 31.11
CA PRO A 302 -4.82 -1.50 32.02
C PRO A 302 -4.20 -0.98 33.32
N THR A 303 -4.10 -1.84 34.32
CA THR A 303 -3.43 -1.51 35.58
C THR A 303 -1.94 -1.26 35.30
N PRO A 304 -1.36 -0.13 35.75
CA PRO A 304 0.07 0.13 35.60
C PRO A 304 0.94 -0.97 36.22
N SER A 305 1.96 -1.39 35.50
CA SER A 305 2.96 -2.36 35.95
C SER A 305 4.35 -1.72 36.02
N PRO A 306 5.19 -2.08 37.00
CA PRO A 306 6.62 -1.72 36.98
C PRO A 306 7.35 -2.36 35.79
N GLY A 307 6.73 -3.32 35.10
CA GLY A 307 7.19 -3.88 33.84
C GLY A 307 6.90 -2.99 32.63
N ASP A 308 6.11 -1.92 32.73
CA ASP A 308 5.66 -1.18 31.54
C ASP A 308 6.81 -0.58 30.69
N VAL A 309 6.55 -0.45 29.40
CA VAL A 309 7.46 0.16 28.41
C VAL A 309 6.70 1.21 27.60
N PHE A 310 7.34 2.35 27.33
CA PHE A 310 6.85 3.37 26.41
C PHE A 310 7.73 3.37 25.16
N LEU A 311 7.08 3.24 24.00
CA LEU A 311 7.72 2.99 22.72
C LEU A 311 7.46 4.15 21.76
N ASP A 312 8.50 4.54 21.04
CA ASP A 312 8.44 5.49 19.94
C ASP A 312 9.44 5.08 18.84
N PHE A 313 9.05 5.23 17.57
CA PHE A 313 9.89 4.93 16.43
C PHE A 313 10.15 6.17 15.59
N GLU A 314 11.37 6.29 15.08
CA GLU A 314 11.70 7.23 14.01
C GLU A 314 12.19 6.45 12.79
N GLY A 315 11.65 6.79 11.63
CA GLY A 315 11.93 6.06 10.39
C GLY A 315 11.83 6.93 9.14
N ASP A 316 12.40 6.42 8.06
CA ASP A 316 12.25 6.96 6.71
C ASP A 316 11.69 5.86 5.79
N GLU A 317 10.49 6.08 5.25
CA GLU A 317 9.77 5.10 4.43
C GLU A 317 10.45 4.80 3.08
N PHE A 318 11.39 5.63 2.66
CA PHE A 318 12.05 5.55 1.35
C PHE A 318 13.51 5.10 1.45
N ALA A 319 14.11 5.10 2.64
CA ALA A 319 15.47 4.61 2.86
C ALA A 319 15.63 3.16 2.37
N PHE A 320 16.73 2.86 1.69
CA PHE A 320 17.03 1.52 1.14
C PHE A 320 15.94 0.91 0.25
N GLY A 321 15.07 1.75 -0.35
CA GLY A 321 14.00 1.33 -1.26
C GLY A 321 12.81 0.62 -0.60
N THR A 322 12.94 0.22 0.67
CA THR A 322 11.92 -0.51 1.43
C THR A 322 11.49 0.17 2.74
N GLY A 323 12.18 1.27 3.09
CA GLY A 323 12.05 2.03 4.32
C GLY A 323 12.79 1.39 5.48
N VAL A 324 13.31 2.21 6.40
CA VAL A 324 13.99 1.76 7.62
C VAL A 324 13.56 2.62 8.81
N GLU A 325 13.18 1.97 9.91
CA GLU A 325 13.10 2.56 11.25
C GLU A 325 14.54 2.71 11.77
N TYR A 326 15.08 3.92 11.68
CA TYR A 326 16.48 4.17 12.00
C TYR A 326 16.71 4.33 13.51
N LEU A 327 15.67 4.61 14.29
CA LEU A 327 15.73 4.67 15.75
C LEU A 327 14.50 4.03 16.38
N LEU A 328 14.73 3.00 17.20
CA LEU A 328 13.76 2.44 18.12
C LEU A 328 14.09 2.96 19.52
N GLY A 329 13.20 3.76 20.09
CA GLY A 329 13.31 4.23 21.47
C GLY A 329 12.42 3.46 22.41
N SER A 330 12.98 2.92 23.48
CA SER A 330 12.21 2.26 24.53
C SER A 330 12.52 2.86 25.90
N LEU A 331 11.49 3.34 26.58
CA LEU A 331 11.57 3.83 27.95
C LEU A 331 10.97 2.79 28.89
N MET A 332 11.82 2.12 29.66
CA MET A 332 11.44 1.07 30.60
C MET A 332 11.11 1.70 31.95
N ASP A 333 9.88 1.48 32.45
CA ASP A 333 9.55 1.83 33.83
C ASP A 333 10.33 0.92 34.78
N ALA A 334 10.54 1.41 36.00
CA ALA A 334 11.21 0.65 37.05
C ALA A 334 10.60 0.99 38.40
N SER A 335 10.24 -0.02 39.20
CA SER A 335 9.63 0.19 40.50
C SER A 335 10.52 1.08 41.40
N GLY A 336 10.06 2.29 41.68
CA GLY A 336 10.73 3.24 42.58
C GLY A 336 12.05 3.83 42.09
N LYS A 337 12.37 3.73 40.79
CA LYS A 337 13.56 4.34 40.17
C LYS A 337 13.17 5.20 38.97
N ASP A 338 14.08 6.07 38.55
CA ASP A 338 13.92 6.80 37.29
C ASP A 338 13.82 5.83 36.11
N PRO A 339 12.93 6.10 35.13
CA PRO A 339 12.79 5.24 33.98
C PRO A 339 14.07 5.25 33.14
N VAL A 340 14.41 4.10 32.56
CA VAL A 340 15.61 3.93 31.75
C VAL A 340 15.24 4.01 30.28
N TYR A 341 15.79 4.99 29.57
CA TYR A 341 15.64 5.13 28.12
C TYR A 341 16.77 4.39 27.41
N GLU A 342 16.42 3.59 26.41
CA GLU A 342 17.34 2.82 25.58
C GLU A 342 17.08 3.09 24.11
N PRO A 343 18.00 3.78 23.42
CA PRO A 343 17.96 3.97 21.98
C PRO A 343 18.61 2.79 21.25
N GLN A 344 17.97 2.29 20.20
CA GLN A 344 18.54 1.31 19.28
C GLN A 344 18.58 1.90 17.88
N TRP A 345 19.78 2.29 17.44
CA TRP A 345 20.03 2.87 16.12
C TRP A 345 20.26 1.78 15.07
N SER A 346 19.65 1.96 13.90
CA SER A 346 19.78 1.05 12.77
C SER A 346 20.06 1.83 11.49
N PHE A 347 21.27 1.70 10.96
CA PHE A 347 21.67 2.47 9.77
C PHE A 347 21.45 1.72 8.44
N GLU A 348 21.11 0.44 8.51
CA GLU A 348 20.93 -0.44 7.36
C GLU A 348 19.83 -1.48 7.66
N PRO A 349 19.16 -2.05 6.65
CA PRO A 349 18.10 -3.04 6.86
C PRO A 349 18.53 -4.27 7.68
N VAL A 350 19.80 -4.68 7.57
CA VAL A 350 20.34 -5.82 8.35
C VAL A 350 20.44 -5.47 9.84
N ALA A 351 20.88 -4.24 10.16
CA ALA A 351 20.93 -3.75 11.53
C ALA A 351 19.51 -3.54 12.10
N GLU A 352 18.57 -3.04 11.30
CA GLU A 352 17.15 -2.89 11.65
C GLU A 352 16.55 -4.23 12.06
N LYS A 353 16.80 -5.28 11.25
CA LYS A 353 16.36 -6.64 11.56
C LYS A 353 16.89 -7.11 12.92
N GLN A 354 18.19 -6.97 13.17
CA GLN A 354 18.82 -7.41 14.42
C GLN A 354 18.31 -6.64 15.63
N ALA A 355 18.16 -5.31 15.51
CA ALA A 355 17.60 -4.47 16.56
C ALA A 355 16.15 -4.88 16.90
N PHE A 356 15.34 -5.14 15.87
CA PHE A 356 13.96 -5.59 16.04
C PHE A 356 13.86 -6.97 16.72
N GLU A 357 14.67 -7.95 16.31
CA GLU A 357 14.74 -9.28 16.94
C GLU A 357 15.14 -9.16 18.42
N GLY A 358 16.15 -8.35 18.72
CA GLY A 358 16.60 -8.07 20.08
C GLY A 358 15.52 -7.40 20.93
N PHE A 359 14.82 -6.40 20.37
CA PHE A 359 13.72 -5.72 21.03
C PHE A 359 12.59 -6.68 21.40
N ILE A 360 12.08 -7.46 20.44
CA ILE A 360 10.97 -8.40 20.69
C ILE A 360 11.36 -9.46 21.72
N THR A 361 12.57 -10.00 21.63
CA THR A 361 13.09 -10.95 22.62
C THR A 361 13.07 -10.35 24.03
N LYS A 362 13.54 -9.10 24.16
CA LYS A 362 13.54 -8.38 25.43
C LYS A 362 12.12 -8.12 25.97
N MET A 363 11.16 -7.80 25.10
CA MET A 363 9.76 -7.62 25.50
C MET A 363 9.14 -8.92 26.01
N LEU A 364 9.44 -10.06 25.39
CA LEU A 364 8.98 -11.37 25.86
C LEU A 364 9.60 -11.76 27.21
N GLU A 365 10.91 -11.53 27.38
CA GLU A 365 11.59 -11.74 28.67
C GLU A 365 11.07 -10.83 29.78
N ARG A 366 10.62 -9.62 29.41
CA ARG A 366 10.02 -8.68 30.35
C ARG A 366 8.62 -9.13 30.74
N TRP A 367 7.82 -9.57 29.78
CA TRP A 367 6.49 -10.10 30.02
C TRP A 367 6.50 -11.35 30.91
N SER A 368 7.49 -12.24 30.77
CA SER A 368 7.62 -13.41 31.65
C SER A 368 7.92 -13.04 33.11
N LYS A 369 8.60 -11.90 33.33
CA LYS A 369 8.89 -11.36 34.68
C LYS A 369 7.74 -10.53 35.26
N PHE A 370 6.98 -9.86 34.40
CA PHE A 370 5.87 -8.97 34.76
C PHE A 370 4.62 -9.38 33.97
N PRO A 371 3.76 -10.28 34.50
CA PRO A 371 2.60 -10.79 33.76
C PRO A 371 1.55 -9.72 33.40
N ASP A 372 1.54 -8.60 34.11
CA ASP A 372 0.68 -7.42 33.90
C ASP A 372 1.35 -6.33 33.05
N PHE A 373 2.46 -6.65 32.39
CA PHE A 373 3.23 -5.79 31.49
C PHE A 373 2.43 -5.28 30.29
N HIS A 374 2.57 -3.99 29.97
CA HIS A 374 2.09 -3.41 28.73
C HIS A 374 3.16 -2.57 28.01
N ILE A 375 3.03 -2.48 26.68
CA ILE A 375 3.77 -1.57 25.81
C ILE A 375 2.83 -0.44 25.41
N TYR A 376 3.08 0.75 25.95
CA TYR A 376 2.34 1.96 25.60
C TYR A 376 3.00 2.67 24.43
N HIS A 377 2.17 3.17 23.54
CA HIS A 377 2.58 4.01 22.42
C HIS A 377 1.54 5.12 22.24
N TYR A 378 1.94 6.24 21.64
CA TYR A 378 0.99 7.34 21.51
C TYR A 378 -0.04 7.08 20.42
N ALA A 379 0.34 6.59 19.24
CA ALA A 379 -0.56 6.52 18.09
C ALA A 379 -0.50 5.15 17.38
N PRO A 380 -1.36 4.85 16.40
CA PRO A 380 -1.33 3.55 15.72
C PRO A 380 -0.04 3.25 14.93
N TYR A 381 0.83 4.24 14.73
CA TYR A 381 2.05 4.10 13.91
C TYR A 381 2.98 3.02 14.47
N GLU A 382 3.27 3.02 15.78
CA GLU A 382 4.26 2.11 16.36
C GLU A 382 3.85 0.64 16.22
N GLN A 383 2.57 0.34 16.49
CA GLN A 383 2.03 -1.00 16.32
C GLN A 383 2.04 -1.42 14.84
N THR A 384 1.78 -0.48 13.93
CA THR A 384 1.84 -0.71 12.47
C THR A 384 3.28 -0.95 12.01
N ALA A 385 4.24 -0.21 12.54
CA ALA A 385 5.67 -0.38 12.29
C ALA A 385 6.16 -1.77 12.74
N ILE A 386 5.79 -2.23 13.94
CA ILE A 386 6.12 -3.59 14.43
C ILE A 386 5.56 -4.67 13.51
N LYS A 387 4.29 -4.56 13.11
CA LYS A 387 3.64 -5.49 12.17
C LYS A 387 4.37 -5.51 10.82
N ARG A 388 4.74 -4.33 10.32
CA ARG A 388 5.50 -4.14 9.08
C ARG A 388 6.89 -4.74 9.17
N LEU A 389 7.64 -4.50 10.25
CA LEU A 389 8.98 -5.04 10.48
C LEU A 389 8.98 -6.57 10.53
N ALA A 390 8.02 -7.16 11.27
CA ALA A 390 7.88 -8.61 11.34
C ALA A 390 7.59 -9.23 9.96
N GLY A 391 6.69 -8.63 9.19
CA GLY A 391 6.36 -9.09 7.84
C GLY A 391 7.49 -8.90 6.82
N ARG A 392 8.11 -7.71 6.79
CA ARG A 392 9.19 -7.33 5.87
C ARG A 392 10.42 -8.22 6.05
N HIS A 393 10.85 -8.40 7.29
CA HIS A 393 12.05 -9.19 7.61
C HIS A 393 11.75 -10.69 7.74
N GLY A 394 10.48 -11.08 7.85
CA GLY A 394 10.08 -12.47 8.04
C GLY A 394 10.54 -13.05 9.38
N VAL A 395 10.63 -12.22 10.42
CA VAL A 395 11.11 -12.59 11.76
C VAL A 395 10.14 -12.16 12.85
N CYS A 396 10.18 -12.83 14.00
CA CYS A 396 9.35 -12.53 15.18
C CYS A 396 7.82 -12.51 14.93
N VAL A 397 7.33 -13.02 13.80
CA VAL A 397 5.92 -12.92 13.38
C VAL A 397 4.97 -13.53 14.43
N ASP A 398 5.35 -14.64 15.06
CA ASP A 398 4.54 -15.30 16.08
C ASP A 398 4.66 -14.66 17.46
N ALA A 399 5.85 -14.17 17.80
CA ALA A 399 6.06 -13.40 19.02
C ALA A 399 5.21 -12.13 19.02
N VAL A 400 5.25 -11.36 17.93
CA VAL A 400 4.43 -10.15 17.74
C VAL A 400 2.95 -10.48 17.80
N ASP A 401 2.52 -11.53 17.08
CA ASP A 401 1.12 -11.95 17.06
C ASP A 401 0.62 -12.40 18.44
N ARG A 402 1.47 -13.08 19.23
CA ARG A 402 1.18 -13.43 20.63
C ARG A 402 1.00 -12.17 21.49
N LEU A 403 1.89 -11.19 21.38
CA LEU A 403 1.79 -9.92 22.11
C LEU A 403 0.51 -9.14 21.74
N LEU A 404 0.15 -9.13 20.45
CA LEU A 404 -1.08 -8.51 19.95
C LEU A 404 -2.34 -9.21 20.50
N ARG A 405 -2.42 -10.55 20.43
CA ARG A 405 -3.54 -11.32 21.00
C ARG A 405 -3.67 -11.18 22.51
N ALA A 406 -2.54 -11.05 23.19
CA ALA A 406 -2.49 -10.84 24.63
C ALA A 406 -2.94 -9.42 25.05
N GLY A 407 -3.10 -8.48 24.10
CA GLY A 407 -3.50 -7.11 24.40
C GLY A 407 -2.39 -6.29 25.06
N ILE A 408 -1.12 -6.63 24.81
CA ILE A 408 0.04 -5.97 25.45
C ILE A 408 0.22 -4.53 24.95
N PHE A 409 -0.18 -4.23 23.71
CA PHE A 409 -0.06 -2.89 23.13
C PHE A 409 -1.22 -1.99 23.53
N VAL A 410 -0.93 -0.80 24.06
CA VAL A 410 -1.91 0.19 24.51
C VAL A 410 -1.73 1.51 23.75
N ASP A 411 -2.74 1.85 22.95
CA ASP A 411 -2.81 3.09 22.17
C ASP A 411 -3.36 4.24 23.05
N LEU A 412 -2.47 5.13 23.50
CA LEU A 412 -2.84 6.24 24.37
C LEU A 412 -3.63 7.34 23.65
N TYR A 413 -3.47 7.51 22.34
CA TYR A 413 -4.25 8.46 21.55
C TYR A 413 -5.72 8.03 21.50
N ARG A 414 -5.97 6.75 21.23
CA ARG A 414 -7.33 6.17 21.25
C ARG A 414 -7.95 6.27 22.64
N VAL A 415 -7.22 5.86 23.69
CA VAL A 415 -7.68 5.99 25.08
C VAL A 415 -8.06 7.45 25.38
N THR A 416 -7.21 8.40 25.02
CA THR A 416 -7.45 9.83 25.30
C THR A 416 -8.69 10.33 24.58
N ARG A 417 -8.82 10.10 23.27
CA ARG A 417 -9.96 10.59 22.47
C ARG A 417 -11.29 9.98 22.87
N GLN A 418 -11.28 8.77 23.41
CA GLN A 418 -12.48 8.07 23.87
C GLN A 418 -12.82 8.39 25.33
N ALA A 419 -11.85 8.85 26.13
CA ALA A 419 -12.06 9.19 27.54
C ALA A 419 -12.48 10.65 27.76
N LEU A 420 -11.96 11.57 26.95
CA LEU A 420 -12.13 13.01 27.17
C LEU A 420 -12.16 13.82 25.88
N ARG A 421 -12.70 15.03 26.01
CA ARG A 421 -12.59 16.10 25.02
C ARG A 421 -11.73 17.22 25.62
N ALA A 422 -10.71 17.67 24.88
CA ALA A 422 -9.80 18.73 25.31
C ALA A 422 -9.92 19.98 24.41
N SER A 423 -9.66 21.16 24.97
CA SER A 423 -9.65 22.44 24.26
C SER A 423 -8.37 22.62 23.43
N VAL A 424 -8.14 21.69 22.50
CA VAL A 424 -6.98 21.67 21.60
C VAL A 424 -7.39 21.75 20.14
N GLU A 425 -6.52 22.28 19.30
CA GLU A 425 -6.69 22.30 17.84
C GLU A 425 -6.39 20.94 17.18
N SER A 426 -5.61 20.10 17.87
CA SER A 426 -5.35 18.72 17.47
C SER A 426 -4.99 17.88 18.68
N TYR A 427 -5.33 16.60 18.63
CA TYR A 427 -4.93 15.61 19.63
C TYR A 427 -3.56 15.04 19.27
N SER A 428 -2.57 15.89 18.97
CA SER A 428 -1.17 15.42 19.01
C SER A 428 -0.67 15.47 20.44
N ILE A 429 0.23 14.57 20.83
CA ILE A 429 0.72 14.52 22.21
C ILE A 429 1.28 15.88 22.65
N LYS A 430 2.01 16.52 21.73
CA LYS A 430 2.59 17.87 21.84
C LYS A 430 1.57 18.94 22.21
N ARG A 431 0.33 18.85 21.70
CA ARG A 431 -0.74 19.79 22.05
C ARG A 431 -1.39 19.46 23.39
N LEU A 432 -1.31 18.21 23.86
CA LEU A 432 -1.88 17.78 25.14
C LEU A 432 -0.94 17.98 26.33
N GLU A 433 0.37 18.06 26.10
CA GLU A 433 1.42 18.25 27.13
C GLU A 433 1.10 19.28 28.22
N PRO A 434 0.51 20.45 27.91
CA PRO A 434 0.11 21.41 28.94
C PRO A 434 -0.91 20.88 29.96
N LEU A 435 -1.75 19.87 29.62
CA LEU A 435 -2.74 19.29 30.54
C LEU A 435 -2.11 18.47 31.67
N TYR A 436 -0.94 17.90 31.41
CA TYR A 436 -0.21 17.06 32.36
C TYR A 436 1.15 17.64 32.75
N GLY A 437 1.44 18.89 32.33
CA GLY A 437 2.60 19.65 32.79
C GLY A 437 3.93 19.11 32.30
N PHE A 438 3.97 18.52 31.11
CA PHE A 438 5.22 18.01 30.54
C PHE A 438 6.03 19.15 29.90
N GLU A 439 7.28 19.27 30.30
CA GLU A 439 8.25 20.19 29.73
C GLU A 439 9.29 19.39 28.94
N ARG A 440 9.40 19.67 27.64
CA ARG A 440 10.38 19.06 26.76
C ARG A 440 11.78 19.59 27.04
N ALA A 441 12.78 18.72 26.92
CA ALA A 441 14.18 19.10 27.05
C ALA A 441 14.64 20.01 25.89
N MET A 442 13.99 19.89 24.73
CA MET A 442 14.33 20.66 23.53
C MET A 442 13.09 21.35 22.90
N PRO A 443 13.24 22.57 22.34
CA PRO A 443 12.20 23.20 21.55
C PRO A 443 11.81 22.34 20.34
N LEU A 444 10.50 22.08 20.19
CA LEU A 444 9.94 21.25 19.09
C LEU A 444 10.41 21.65 17.69
N ARG A 445 10.60 22.96 17.48
CA ARG A 445 11.04 23.48 16.18
C ARG A 445 12.47 23.06 15.86
N GLU A 446 13.37 23.06 16.84
CA GLU A 446 14.77 22.63 16.65
C GLU A 446 14.86 21.13 16.43
N ALA A 447 14.14 20.35 17.24
CA ALA A 447 14.06 18.90 17.08
C ALA A 447 13.53 18.48 15.69
N ARG A 448 12.48 19.15 15.21
CA ARG A 448 11.92 18.87 13.88
C ARG A 448 12.92 19.13 12.75
N LEU A 449 13.70 20.21 12.85
CA LEU A 449 14.74 20.52 11.88
C LEU A 449 15.83 19.44 11.84
N ALA A 450 16.20 18.91 13.00
CA ALA A 450 17.16 17.82 13.12
C ALA A 450 16.63 16.50 12.54
N LEU A 451 15.36 16.16 12.80
CA LEU A 451 14.72 14.98 12.20
C LEU A 451 14.71 15.07 10.67
N ASP A 452 14.27 16.19 10.11
CA ASP A 452 14.21 16.39 8.65
C ASP A 452 15.62 16.34 8.02
N ALA A 453 16.61 16.94 8.69
CA ALA A 453 18.01 16.90 8.27
C ALA A 453 18.57 15.46 8.28
N PHE A 454 18.37 14.74 9.38
CA PHE A 454 18.85 13.37 9.52
C PHE A 454 18.17 12.43 8.53
N ALA A 455 16.83 12.47 8.42
CA ALA A 455 16.08 11.67 7.45
C ALA A 455 16.60 11.87 6.02
N SER A 456 16.93 13.12 5.66
CA SER A 456 17.49 13.44 4.35
C SER A 456 18.90 12.89 4.15
N MET A 457 19.79 13.00 5.14
CA MET A 457 21.12 12.37 5.10
C MET A 457 21.03 10.85 5.01
N PHE A 458 20.11 10.27 5.79
CA PHE A 458 19.85 8.85 5.88
C PHE A 458 19.32 8.29 4.55
N ALA A 459 18.36 8.99 3.94
CA ALA A 459 17.84 8.68 2.62
C ALA A 459 18.94 8.68 1.54
N LEU A 460 20.05 9.40 1.71
CA LEU A 460 21.18 9.41 0.76
C LEU A 460 22.24 8.33 1.05
N GLY A 461 22.02 7.47 2.05
CA GLY A 461 23.00 6.48 2.47
C GLY A 461 24.17 7.07 3.27
N ALA A 462 24.09 8.35 3.65
CA ALA A 462 25.10 9.05 4.46
C ALA A 462 24.69 9.10 5.95
N GLY A 463 23.80 8.22 6.40
CA GLY A 463 23.32 8.18 7.78
C GLY A 463 24.43 8.02 8.82
N GLN A 464 25.46 7.24 8.49
CA GLN A 464 26.64 7.03 9.35
C GLN A 464 27.57 8.25 9.40
N GLU A 465 27.44 9.19 8.47
CA GLU A 465 28.21 10.45 8.44
C GLU A 465 27.55 11.54 9.30
N ALA A 466 26.39 11.27 9.92
CA ALA A 466 25.69 12.21 10.77
C ALA A 466 26.56 12.64 11.96
N THR A 467 26.53 13.94 12.28
CA THR A 467 27.26 14.46 13.43
C THR A 467 26.70 13.89 14.73
N VAL A 468 27.56 13.73 15.73
CA VAL A 468 27.15 13.27 17.07
C VAL A 468 26.08 14.19 17.68
N GLU A 469 26.13 15.49 17.38
CA GLU A 469 25.14 16.47 17.84
C GLU A 469 23.76 16.27 17.19
N LEU A 470 23.73 15.95 15.89
CA LEU A 470 22.48 15.65 15.18
C LEU A 470 21.83 14.38 15.73
N LEU A 471 22.61 13.31 15.90
CA LEU A 471 22.12 12.05 16.46
C LEU A 471 21.57 12.23 17.89
N LYS A 472 22.28 12.97 18.75
CA LYS A 472 21.82 13.30 20.10
C LYS A 472 20.53 14.10 20.10
N THR A 473 20.35 14.98 19.13
CA THR A 473 19.13 15.79 19.00
C THR A 473 17.92 14.92 18.65
N VAL A 474 18.06 14.04 17.65
CA VAL A 474 17.03 13.08 17.27
C VAL A 474 16.70 12.14 18.42
N GLU A 475 17.73 11.61 19.10
CA GLU A 475 17.56 10.75 20.27
C GLU A 475 16.83 11.46 21.42
N SER A 476 17.17 12.72 21.70
CA SER A 476 16.51 13.50 22.76
C SER A 476 15.04 13.75 22.45
N TYR A 477 14.69 13.97 21.18
CA TYR A 477 13.31 14.17 20.77
C TYR A 477 12.47 12.89 20.95
N ASN A 478 12.98 11.76 20.46
CA ASN A 478 12.32 10.45 20.60
C ASN A 478 12.18 10.05 22.09
N LYS A 479 13.20 10.34 22.90
CA LYS A 479 13.14 10.18 24.37
C LYS A 479 12.06 11.04 25.00
N ASP A 480 11.93 12.31 24.59
CA ASP A 480 10.88 13.20 25.08
C ASP A 480 9.48 12.67 24.72
N ASP A 481 9.30 12.08 23.54
CA ASP A 481 8.04 11.45 23.13
C ASP A 481 7.69 10.25 24.03
N CYS A 482 8.65 9.38 24.34
CA CYS A 482 8.46 8.27 25.30
C CYS A 482 8.12 8.78 26.72
N LEU A 483 8.82 9.81 27.19
CA LEU A 483 8.58 10.41 28.52
C LEU A 483 7.21 11.09 28.59
N SER A 484 6.81 11.79 27.53
CA SER A 484 5.51 12.44 27.41
C SER A 484 4.39 11.41 27.42
N ALA A 485 4.55 10.28 26.70
CA ALA A 485 3.60 9.18 26.71
C ALA A 485 3.43 8.57 28.12
N ARG A 486 4.53 8.41 28.86
CA ARG A 486 4.50 7.97 30.27
C ARG A 486 3.74 8.93 31.17
N GLN A 487 4.01 10.23 31.05
CA GLN A 487 3.31 11.23 31.87
C GLN A 487 1.83 11.32 31.50
N LEU A 488 1.48 11.21 30.22
CA LEU A 488 0.09 11.13 29.77
C LEU A 488 -0.62 9.91 30.37
N ARG A 489 0.00 8.72 30.35
CA ARG A 489 -0.56 7.50 30.97
C ARG A 489 -0.82 7.72 32.47
N ASN A 490 0.15 8.27 33.19
CA ASN A 490 0.01 8.57 34.62
C ASN A 490 -1.14 9.56 34.88
N TRP A 491 -1.24 10.59 34.06
CA TRP A 491 -2.29 11.60 34.18
C TRP A 491 -3.67 11.01 33.88
N LEU A 492 -3.81 10.18 32.85
CA LEU A 492 -5.06 9.48 32.53
C LEU A 492 -5.51 8.55 33.67
N GLU A 493 -4.58 7.83 34.31
CA GLU A 493 -4.87 7.01 35.49
C GLU A 493 -5.40 7.86 36.67
N GLU A 494 -4.82 9.02 36.90
CA GLU A 494 -5.31 9.95 37.92
C GLU A 494 -6.71 10.49 37.59
N ARG A 495 -6.99 10.81 36.32
CA ARG A 495 -8.34 11.24 35.89
C ARG A 495 -9.35 10.11 35.98
N ARG A 496 -8.96 8.89 35.64
CA ARG A 496 -9.78 7.69 35.82
C ARG A 496 -10.19 7.51 37.28
N ARG A 497 -9.23 7.58 38.23
CA ARG A 497 -9.52 7.48 39.67
C ARG A 497 -10.48 8.56 40.16
N LYS A 498 -10.27 9.82 39.75
CA LYS A 498 -11.21 10.91 40.10
C LYS A 498 -12.60 10.67 39.56
N THR A 499 -12.69 10.13 38.35
CA THR A 499 -13.97 9.79 37.72
C THR A 499 -14.68 8.64 38.45
N GLU A 500 -13.96 7.61 38.88
CA GLU A 500 -14.51 6.52 39.72
C GLU A 500 -15.09 7.05 41.05
N LEU A 501 -14.36 7.97 41.70
CA LEU A 501 -14.82 8.63 42.92
C LEU A 501 -16.10 9.44 42.68
N ASN A 502 -16.17 10.20 41.57
CA ASN A 502 -17.33 11.01 41.22
C ASN A 502 -18.56 10.16 40.86
N LEU A 503 -18.37 9.04 40.15
CA LEU A 503 -19.45 8.13 39.75
C LEU A 503 -19.89 7.19 40.89
N GLY A 504 -19.10 7.07 41.97
CA GLY A 504 -19.35 6.13 43.06
C GLY A 504 -19.26 4.65 42.65
N ARG A 505 -18.62 4.34 41.52
CA ARG A 505 -18.41 2.97 41.01
C ARG A 505 -17.05 2.85 40.33
N ALA A 506 -16.47 1.66 40.39
CA ALA A 506 -15.26 1.36 39.64
C ALA A 506 -15.54 1.32 38.13
N ILE A 507 -14.60 1.84 37.35
CA ILE A 507 -14.58 1.66 35.89
C ILE A 507 -13.94 0.29 35.63
N SER A 508 -14.40 -0.46 34.64
CA SER A 508 -13.78 -1.74 34.30
C SER A 508 -12.35 -1.55 33.78
N ARG A 509 -11.59 -2.66 33.69
CA ARG A 509 -10.25 -2.71 33.07
C ARG A 509 -10.18 -3.89 32.11
N PRO A 510 -9.27 -3.87 31.14
CA PRO A 510 -9.01 -5.03 30.29
C PRO A 510 -8.55 -6.23 31.12
N ALA A 511 -9.11 -7.41 30.84
CA ALA A 511 -8.66 -8.65 31.46
C ALA A 511 -7.38 -9.16 30.76
N PRO A 512 -6.39 -9.67 31.51
CA PRO A 512 -5.20 -10.30 30.93
C PRO A 512 -5.56 -11.46 30.01
N ARG A 513 -4.86 -11.60 28.88
CA ARG A 513 -5.04 -12.68 27.90
C ARG A 513 -3.70 -13.41 27.69
N SER A 514 -3.72 -14.74 27.57
CA SER A 514 -2.47 -15.53 27.41
C SER A 514 -1.76 -15.30 26.08
N GLY A 515 -2.50 -14.90 25.05
CA GLY A 515 -2.02 -14.73 23.67
C GLY A 515 -1.67 -16.03 22.95
N GLU A 516 -1.85 -17.19 23.61
CA GLU A 516 -1.52 -18.50 23.04
C GLU A 516 -2.40 -18.83 21.83
N ALA A 517 -1.78 -19.47 20.84
CA ALA A 517 -2.51 -20.01 19.69
C ALA A 517 -3.28 -21.27 20.12
N GLN A 518 -4.31 -21.64 19.36
CA GLN A 518 -4.97 -22.93 19.53
C GLN A 518 -3.96 -24.08 19.29
N GLU A 519 -4.09 -25.20 20.01
CA GLU A 519 -3.15 -26.34 19.94
C GLU A 519 -2.89 -26.81 18.50
N ASN A 520 -3.95 -27.02 17.71
CA ASN A 520 -3.82 -27.44 16.30
C ASN A 520 -3.00 -26.45 15.44
N LEU A 521 -3.10 -25.15 15.74
CA LEU A 521 -2.31 -24.14 15.03
C LEU A 521 -0.84 -24.25 15.44
N ALA A 522 -0.54 -24.44 16.73
CA ALA A 522 0.83 -24.55 17.23
C ALA A 522 1.59 -25.72 16.58
N GLU A 523 0.97 -26.90 16.45
CA GLU A 523 1.57 -28.06 15.78
C GLU A 523 1.87 -27.78 14.29
N GLN A 524 0.93 -27.15 13.58
CA GLN A 524 1.15 -26.75 12.18
C GLN A 524 2.33 -25.78 12.04
N LEU A 525 2.49 -24.84 12.99
CA LEU A 525 3.59 -23.87 12.95
C LEU A 525 4.94 -24.51 13.21
N GLU A 526 5.01 -25.46 14.14
CA GLU A 526 6.23 -26.21 14.42
C GLU A 526 6.69 -26.98 13.18
N GLN A 527 5.76 -27.65 12.49
CA GLN A 527 6.07 -28.36 11.25
C GLN A 527 6.60 -27.42 10.15
N VAL A 528 5.99 -26.25 9.97
CA VAL A 528 6.46 -25.25 9.00
C VAL A 528 7.88 -24.76 9.34
N GLU A 529 8.17 -24.48 10.61
CA GLU A 529 9.49 -24.02 11.05
C GLU A 529 10.58 -25.08 10.84
N VAL A 530 10.28 -26.36 11.07
CA VAL A 530 11.21 -27.47 10.77
C VAL A 530 11.58 -27.47 9.28
N ILE A 531 10.59 -27.42 8.40
CA ILE A 531 10.85 -27.43 6.95
C ILE A 531 11.55 -26.15 6.49
N LYS A 532 11.16 -24.99 7.02
CA LYS A 532 11.82 -23.71 6.74
C LYS A 532 13.30 -23.75 7.11
N LYS A 533 13.65 -24.33 8.26
CA LYS A 533 15.05 -24.51 8.67
C LYS A 533 15.84 -25.38 7.69
N LEU A 534 15.27 -26.50 7.23
CA LEU A 534 15.89 -27.37 6.21
C LEU A 534 16.10 -26.64 4.88
N LEU A 535 15.12 -25.85 4.44
CA LEU A 535 15.23 -25.07 3.21
C LEU A 535 16.30 -23.97 3.30
N LEU A 536 16.52 -23.39 4.48
CA LEU A 536 17.49 -22.31 4.71
C LEU A 536 18.90 -22.82 5.08
N GLU A 537 19.07 -24.11 5.34
CA GLU A 537 20.35 -24.69 5.73
C GLU A 537 21.41 -24.56 4.61
N GLY A 538 22.59 -24.05 4.97
CA GLY A 538 23.73 -23.91 4.06
C GLY A 538 23.65 -22.74 3.07
N LEU A 539 22.67 -21.83 3.21
CA LEU A 539 22.63 -20.61 2.41
C LEU A 539 23.75 -19.63 2.83
N PRO A 540 24.51 -19.04 1.89
CA PRO A 540 25.46 -17.99 2.21
C PRO A 540 24.79 -16.78 2.87
N PRO A 541 25.46 -16.09 3.82
CA PRO A 541 24.91 -14.90 4.46
C PRO A 541 24.79 -13.71 3.50
N ASP A 542 25.71 -13.58 2.54
CA ASP A 542 25.63 -12.59 1.48
C ASP A 542 24.77 -13.09 0.32
N ARG A 543 23.69 -12.36 0.02
CA ARG A 543 22.78 -12.65 -1.09
C ARG A 543 23.46 -12.51 -2.46
N SER A 544 24.56 -11.76 -2.56
CA SER A 544 25.33 -11.61 -3.80
C SER A 544 25.97 -12.94 -4.27
N GLU A 545 26.21 -13.86 -3.33
CA GLU A 545 26.78 -15.18 -3.57
C GLU A 545 25.70 -16.24 -3.88
N TRP A 546 24.43 -15.85 -3.94
CA TRP A 546 23.33 -16.80 -4.12
C TRP A 546 23.25 -17.32 -5.55
N THR A 547 23.17 -18.64 -5.67
CA THR A 547 22.82 -19.33 -6.91
C THR A 547 21.29 -19.30 -7.10
N ALA A 548 20.82 -19.68 -8.28
CA ALA A 548 19.39 -19.85 -8.53
C ALA A 548 18.75 -20.87 -7.56
N GLU A 549 19.50 -21.90 -7.13
CA GLU A 549 19.03 -22.88 -6.14
C GLU A 549 18.90 -22.26 -4.74
N HIS A 550 19.87 -21.43 -4.32
CA HIS A 550 19.80 -20.72 -3.05
C HIS A 550 18.59 -19.78 -3.00
N ASP A 551 18.39 -18.96 -4.05
CA ASP A 551 17.26 -18.04 -4.12
C ASP A 551 15.92 -18.78 -4.16
N SER A 552 15.85 -19.91 -4.88
CA SER A 552 14.64 -20.73 -4.96
C SER A 552 14.27 -21.41 -3.64
N ARG A 553 15.26 -21.92 -2.89
CA ARG A 553 15.04 -22.52 -1.55
C ARG A 553 14.61 -21.46 -0.56
N TRP A 554 15.25 -20.30 -0.56
CA TRP A 554 14.85 -19.15 0.26
C TRP A 554 13.43 -18.71 -0.07
N LEU A 555 13.09 -18.58 -1.35
CA LEU A 555 11.77 -18.16 -1.79
C LEU A 555 10.70 -19.16 -1.36
N LEU A 556 10.94 -20.47 -1.54
CA LEU A 556 10.02 -21.51 -1.07
C LEU A 556 9.82 -21.47 0.45
N ALA A 557 10.89 -21.25 1.22
CA ALA A 557 10.79 -21.04 2.67
C ALA A 557 9.88 -19.85 3.02
N GLN A 558 9.93 -18.75 2.24
CA GLN A 558 8.99 -17.64 2.39
C GLN A 558 7.57 -18.01 1.95
N MET A 559 7.39 -18.82 0.91
CA MET A 559 6.07 -19.23 0.42
C MET A 559 5.28 -20.01 1.48
N LEU A 560 5.94 -20.83 2.32
CA LEU A 560 5.30 -21.60 3.39
C LEU A 560 4.48 -20.73 4.36
N GLU A 561 4.92 -19.48 4.59
CA GLU A 561 4.24 -18.52 5.47
C GLU A 561 3.44 -17.45 4.71
N TRP A 562 3.36 -17.52 3.38
CA TRP A 562 2.72 -16.49 2.57
C TRP A 562 1.26 -16.31 2.94
N HIS A 563 0.43 -17.36 2.85
CA HIS A 563 -0.99 -17.26 3.17
C HIS A 563 -1.26 -16.90 4.62
N ARG A 564 -0.39 -17.33 5.54
CA ARG A 564 -0.50 -16.97 6.97
C ARG A 564 -0.30 -15.47 7.19
N ARG A 565 0.64 -14.84 6.47
CA ARG A 565 0.87 -13.39 6.55
C ARG A 565 -0.31 -12.60 5.99
N GLU A 566 -0.90 -13.06 4.89
CA GLU A 566 -2.15 -12.49 4.35
C GLU A 566 -3.30 -12.60 5.36
N GLU A 567 -3.51 -13.80 5.93
CA GLU A 567 -4.56 -14.04 6.92
C GLU A 567 -4.37 -13.20 8.19
N LYS A 568 -3.13 -13.10 8.71
CA LYS A 568 -2.82 -12.26 9.87
C LYS A 568 -3.10 -10.78 9.60
N SER A 569 -2.71 -10.27 8.44
CA SER A 569 -2.99 -8.88 8.06
C SER A 569 -4.50 -8.60 8.01
N MET A 570 -5.27 -9.50 7.41
CA MET A 570 -6.73 -9.40 7.38
C MET A 570 -7.32 -9.43 8.79
N TRP A 571 -6.89 -10.36 9.66
CA TRP A 571 -7.37 -10.42 11.04
C TRP A 571 -7.02 -9.17 11.84
N TRP A 572 -5.80 -8.65 11.67
CA TRP A 572 -5.39 -7.40 12.31
C TRP A 572 -6.27 -6.23 11.90
N GLU A 573 -6.63 -6.13 10.62
CA GLU A 573 -7.54 -5.10 10.12
C GLU A 573 -8.97 -5.30 10.64
N TYR A 574 -9.49 -6.54 10.61
CA TYR A 574 -10.80 -6.88 11.13
C TYR A 574 -10.94 -6.49 12.62
N PHE A 575 -9.97 -6.84 13.46
CA PHE A 575 -10.01 -6.47 14.87
C PHE A 575 -9.77 -4.98 15.11
N ARG A 576 -8.94 -4.31 14.30
CA ARG A 576 -8.80 -2.84 14.34
C ARG A 576 -10.15 -2.17 14.09
N LEU A 577 -10.89 -2.63 13.08
CA LEU A 577 -12.21 -2.10 12.74
C LEU A 577 -13.23 -2.38 13.86
N CYS A 578 -13.22 -3.57 14.47
CA CYS A 578 -14.09 -3.90 15.60
C CYS A 578 -13.86 -3.01 16.83
N ASP A 579 -12.65 -2.49 16.96
CA ASP A 579 -12.19 -1.67 18.06
C ASP A 579 -12.55 -0.17 17.89
N LEU A 580 -12.90 0.26 16.69
CA LEU A 580 -13.29 1.64 16.42
C LEU A 580 -14.59 2.03 17.16
N SER A 581 -14.67 3.27 17.60
CA SER A 581 -15.92 3.86 18.10
C SER A 581 -16.92 4.09 16.95
N ASP A 582 -18.21 4.25 17.27
CA ASP A 582 -19.27 4.53 16.28
C ASP A 582 -18.96 5.76 15.41
N ALA A 583 -18.27 6.76 15.98
CA ALA A 583 -17.83 7.94 15.26
C ALA A 583 -16.70 7.63 14.26
N GLU A 584 -15.71 6.83 14.70
CA GLU A 584 -14.58 6.42 13.87
C GLU A 584 -15.02 5.47 12.74
N LEU A 585 -16.01 4.61 12.99
CA LEU A 585 -16.60 3.72 11.98
C LEU A 585 -17.32 4.48 10.84
N ILE A 586 -17.86 5.68 11.10
CA ILE A 586 -18.45 6.55 10.06
C ILE A 586 -17.37 7.22 9.21
N GLU A 587 -16.18 7.43 9.79
CA GLU A 587 -15.05 8.11 9.14
C GLU A 587 -14.13 7.13 8.39
N ASP A 588 -14.15 5.84 8.76
CA ASP A 588 -13.37 4.78 8.14
C ASP A 588 -14.07 4.24 6.88
N LYS A 589 -13.39 4.36 5.73
CA LYS A 589 -13.92 3.98 4.41
C LYS A 589 -14.14 2.48 4.25
N SER A 590 -13.54 1.64 5.10
CA SER A 590 -13.71 0.19 5.01
C SER A 590 -15.02 -0.28 5.66
N ALA A 591 -15.58 0.51 6.58
CA ALA A 591 -16.77 0.18 7.34
C ALA A 591 -17.99 1.00 6.89
N ILE A 592 -19.15 0.70 7.46
CA ILE A 592 -20.33 1.57 7.44
C ILE A 592 -20.88 1.70 8.86
N GLY A 593 -20.86 2.90 9.40
CA GLY A 593 -21.29 3.20 10.77
C GLY A 593 -22.64 3.90 10.85
N GLY A 594 -23.25 3.88 12.04
CA GLY A 594 -24.48 4.63 12.32
C GLY A 594 -25.74 4.06 11.68
N LEU A 595 -25.82 2.73 11.52
CA LEU A 595 -26.99 2.05 11.00
C LEU A 595 -28.18 2.17 11.95
N GLN A 596 -29.36 2.52 11.42
CA GLN A 596 -30.62 2.44 12.16
C GLN A 596 -31.57 1.48 11.48
N TYR A 597 -32.14 0.55 12.26
CA TYR A 597 -33.08 -0.42 11.73
C TYR A 597 -34.41 0.25 11.36
N VAL A 598 -34.83 0.08 10.10
CA VAL A 598 -36.07 0.64 9.55
C VAL A 598 -37.22 -0.36 9.63
N GLY A 599 -36.99 -1.61 9.25
CA GLY A 599 -38.04 -2.63 9.23
C GLY A 599 -37.74 -3.82 8.32
N GLU A 600 -38.66 -4.77 8.30
CA GLU A 600 -38.66 -5.91 7.37
C GLU A 600 -39.27 -5.46 6.03
N THR A 601 -38.56 -5.70 4.91
CA THR A 601 -39.01 -5.29 3.56
C THR A 601 -39.55 -6.45 2.73
N ALA A 602 -39.07 -7.67 2.97
CA ALA A 602 -39.52 -8.86 2.26
C ALA A 602 -39.21 -10.15 3.03
N ARG A 603 -39.86 -11.25 2.64
CA ARG A 603 -39.53 -12.62 3.07
C ARG A 603 -39.14 -13.48 1.87
N VAL A 604 -38.08 -14.25 2.02
CA VAL A 604 -37.57 -15.18 1.00
C VAL A 604 -37.32 -16.54 1.64
N LYS A 605 -38.14 -17.53 1.31
CA LYS A 605 -38.08 -18.89 1.90
C LYS A 605 -38.11 -18.83 3.44
N ARG A 606 -37.03 -19.24 4.11
CA ARG A 606 -36.86 -19.22 5.58
C ARG A 606 -36.06 -18.00 6.08
N SER A 607 -36.02 -16.94 5.29
CA SER A 607 -35.28 -15.71 5.58
C SER A 607 -36.16 -14.46 5.44
N ALA A 608 -35.81 -13.42 6.17
CA ALA A 608 -36.38 -12.08 6.07
C ALA A 608 -35.28 -11.10 5.59
N ILE A 609 -35.69 -10.12 4.79
CA ILE A 609 -34.84 -9.01 4.36
C ILE A 609 -35.17 -7.82 5.26
N HIS A 610 -34.14 -7.31 5.93
CA HIS A 610 -34.22 -6.21 6.88
C HIS A 610 -33.51 -4.99 6.31
N ARG A 611 -34.18 -3.84 6.35
CA ARG A 611 -33.64 -2.56 5.90
C ARG A 611 -33.10 -1.74 7.04
N TYR A 612 -32.00 -1.06 6.78
CA TYR A 612 -31.38 -0.09 7.66
C TYR A 612 -31.11 1.19 6.88
N ASP A 613 -31.16 2.34 7.54
CA ASP A 613 -30.64 3.60 7.00
C ASP A 613 -29.24 3.89 7.54
N PHE A 614 -28.52 4.80 6.88
CA PHE A 614 -27.19 5.21 7.32
C PHE A 614 -26.90 6.70 7.04
N PRO A 615 -26.04 7.36 7.83
CA PRO A 615 -25.65 8.75 7.58
C PRO A 615 -24.76 8.87 6.34
N PRO A 616 -24.68 10.06 5.69
CA PRO A 616 -23.77 10.26 4.56
C PRO A 616 -22.32 9.98 4.97
N GLN A 617 -21.69 9.02 4.30
CA GLN A 617 -20.31 8.58 4.56
C GLN A 617 -19.73 7.92 3.30
N ASP A 618 -18.41 7.90 3.18
CA ASP A 618 -17.72 7.09 2.18
C ASP A 618 -17.59 5.66 2.73
N HIS A 619 -17.92 4.64 1.95
CA HIS A 619 -17.74 3.24 2.35
C HIS A 619 -17.32 2.35 1.17
N ALA A 620 -16.74 1.19 1.48
CA ALA A 620 -16.40 0.13 0.53
C ALA A 620 -17.03 -1.23 0.93
N ILE A 621 -18.08 -1.20 1.76
CA ILE A 621 -18.72 -2.40 2.31
C ILE A 621 -19.41 -3.28 1.26
N ASP A 622 -19.73 -2.72 0.09
CA ASP A 622 -20.25 -3.42 -1.09
C ASP A 622 -19.28 -4.46 -1.66
N ARG A 623 -17.98 -4.32 -1.36
CA ARG A 623 -16.92 -5.22 -1.82
C ARG A 623 -16.64 -6.37 -0.86
N ALA A 624 -17.26 -6.35 0.33
CA ALA A 624 -17.01 -7.36 1.36
C ALA A 624 -17.61 -8.72 0.96
N LEU A 625 -16.88 -9.80 1.24
CA LEU A 625 -17.38 -11.17 1.03
C LEU A 625 -18.52 -11.50 2.00
N ALA A 626 -18.39 -11.03 3.24
CA ALA A 626 -19.42 -11.10 4.26
C ALA A 626 -19.32 -9.85 5.17
N VAL A 627 -20.38 -9.60 5.93
CA VAL A 627 -20.44 -8.44 6.83
C VAL A 627 -20.72 -8.89 8.26
N HIS A 628 -19.91 -8.37 9.19
CA HIS A 628 -20.04 -8.62 10.61
C HIS A 628 -20.45 -7.35 11.35
N ASP A 629 -21.13 -7.52 12.47
CA ASP A 629 -21.35 -6.45 13.44
C ASP A 629 -20.08 -6.33 14.32
N PRO A 630 -19.38 -5.17 14.33
CA PRO A 630 -18.16 -4.99 15.12
C PRO A 630 -18.38 -5.20 16.62
N LYS A 631 -19.58 -4.92 17.14
CA LYS A 631 -19.90 -5.04 18.57
C LYS A 631 -20.04 -6.49 19.00
N THR A 632 -20.74 -7.30 18.20
CA THR A 632 -20.97 -8.72 18.52
C THR A 632 -19.92 -9.66 17.91
N LYS A 633 -19.12 -9.18 16.96
CA LYS A 633 -18.12 -9.92 16.17
C LYS A 633 -18.72 -11.12 15.43
N LYS A 634 -20.02 -11.06 15.12
CA LYS A 634 -20.80 -12.11 14.44
C LYS A 634 -21.35 -11.60 13.12
N GLY A 635 -21.67 -12.53 12.21
CA GLY A 635 -22.31 -12.23 10.94
C GLY A 635 -23.64 -11.50 11.10
N ALA A 636 -23.76 -10.35 10.43
CA ALA A 636 -24.93 -9.49 10.50
C ALA A 636 -26.05 -9.88 9.52
N GLY A 637 -25.74 -10.78 8.57
CA GLY A 637 -26.62 -11.22 7.49
C GLY A 637 -25.89 -11.21 6.15
N GLU A 638 -26.56 -11.68 5.11
CA GLU A 638 -26.06 -11.57 3.73
C GLU A 638 -26.45 -10.20 3.18
N LEU A 639 -25.47 -9.46 2.67
CA LEU A 639 -25.67 -8.15 2.06
C LEU A 639 -26.40 -8.33 0.71
N MET A 640 -27.60 -7.73 0.58
CA MET A 640 -28.42 -7.87 -0.62
C MET A 640 -28.27 -6.67 -1.55
N THR A 641 -28.51 -5.47 -1.04
CA THR A 641 -28.48 -4.23 -1.83
C THR A 641 -28.06 -3.05 -0.98
N ILE A 642 -27.37 -2.10 -1.61
CA ILE A 642 -27.07 -0.78 -1.05
C ILE A 642 -27.63 0.26 -2.02
N ASP A 643 -28.40 1.20 -1.49
CA ASP A 643 -28.85 2.39 -2.21
C ASP A 643 -28.16 3.60 -1.61
N GLU A 644 -27.12 4.10 -2.28
CA GLU A 644 -26.32 5.24 -1.83
C GLU A 644 -27.12 6.56 -1.86
N VAL A 645 -28.13 6.65 -2.71
CA VAL A 645 -28.96 7.86 -2.86
C VAL A 645 -29.99 7.93 -1.74
N ALA A 646 -30.72 6.83 -1.52
CA ALA A 646 -31.66 6.70 -0.41
C ALA A 646 -30.95 6.55 0.95
N ARG A 647 -29.66 6.17 0.93
CA ARG A 647 -28.83 5.81 2.09
C ARG A 647 -29.43 4.65 2.89
N THR A 648 -29.74 3.58 2.18
CA THR A 648 -30.29 2.36 2.78
C THR A 648 -29.51 1.12 2.42
N ILE A 649 -29.46 0.18 3.34
CA ILE A 649 -28.81 -1.13 3.18
C ILE A 649 -29.78 -2.24 3.58
N ASP A 650 -29.84 -3.29 2.77
CA ASP A 650 -30.71 -4.43 3.00
C ASP A 650 -29.89 -5.68 3.32
N LEU A 651 -30.17 -6.30 4.47
CA LEU A 651 -29.53 -7.54 4.92
C LEU A 651 -30.54 -8.69 4.97
N LYS A 652 -30.22 -9.80 4.32
CA LYS A 652 -30.99 -11.05 4.39
C LYS A 652 -30.54 -11.87 5.59
N ARG A 653 -31.49 -12.20 6.47
CA ARG A 653 -31.26 -12.90 7.74
C ARG A 653 -32.23 -14.07 7.86
N GLY A 654 -31.79 -15.19 8.44
CA GLY A 654 -32.69 -16.31 8.71
C GLY A 654 -33.77 -15.93 9.72
N LEU A 655 -35.00 -16.44 9.58
CA LEU A 655 -36.14 -16.10 10.46
C LEU A 655 -35.90 -16.46 11.94
N SER A 656 -34.99 -17.40 12.22
CA SER A 656 -34.58 -17.81 13.56
C SER A 656 -33.30 -17.10 14.05
N SER A 657 -32.81 -16.10 13.33
CA SER A 657 -31.59 -15.36 13.72
C SER A 657 -31.83 -14.56 14.99
N ALA A 658 -31.20 -14.95 16.09
CA ALA A 658 -31.21 -14.22 17.36
C ALA A 658 -30.13 -13.13 17.44
N VAL A 659 -29.39 -12.86 16.35
CA VAL A 659 -28.35 -11.83 16.34
C VAL A 659 -29.02 -10.45 16.50
N PRO A 660 -28.48 -9.52 17.31
CA PRO A 660 -28.99 -8.16 17.38
C PRO A 660 -28.98 -7.45 16.01
N HIS A 661 -29.82 -6.44 15.84
CA HIS A 661 -29.72 -5.54 14.68
C HIS A 661 -28.42 -4.72 14.78
N PRO A 662 -27.58 -4.71 13.73
CA PRO A 662 -26.29 -4.03 13.77
C PRO A 662 -26.45 -2.50 13.79
N GLY A 663 -25.61 -1.82 14.57
CA GLY A 663 -25.41 -0.36 14.49
C GLY A 663 -24.30 0.05 13.53
N ALA A 664 -23.50 -0.91 13.05
CA ALA A 664 -22.44 -0.73 12.07
C ALA A 664 -22.13 -2.07 11.39
N LEU A 665 -21.46 -2.04 10.23
CA LEU A 665 -20.93 -3.23 9.58
C LEU A 665 -19.47 -3.05 9.26
N VAL A 666 -18.70 -4.13 9.48
CA VAL A 666 -17.30 -4.26 9.08
C VAL A 666 -17.14 -5.45 8.12
N PRO A 667 -16.24 -5.36 7.14
CA PRO A 667 -16.00 -6.44 6.19
C PRO A 667 -15.41 -7.66 6.90
N TYR A 668 -15.90 -8.84 6.53
CA TYR A 668 -15.37 -10.14 6.94
C TYR A 668 -14.96 -10.93 5.69
N ASP A 669 -13.73 -10.71 5.25
CA ASP A 669 -13.17 -11.26 4.01
C ASP A 669 -12.29 -12.50 4.25
N PHE A 670 -12.54 -13.24 5.34
CA PHE A 670 -11.77 -14.43 5.64
C PHE A 670 -12.15 -15.58 4.71
N VAL A 671 -11.17 -16.07 3.95
CA VAL A 671 -11.27 -17.31 3.19
C VAL A 671 -10.11 -18.20 3.61
N GLY A 672 -10.41 -19.31 4.28
CA GLY A 672 -9.38 -20.18 4.84
C GLY A 672 -8.43 -20.73 3.77
N SER A 673 -7.12 -20.65 4.02
CA SER A 673 -6.07 -21.05 3.06
C SER A 673 -5.46 -22.44 3.34
N GLU A 674 -6.02 -23.21 4.27
CA GLU A 674 -5.45 -24.45 4.80
C GLU A 674 -4.93 -25.41 3.72
N VAL A 675 -5.77 -25.78 2.74
CA VAL A 675 -5.37 -26.68 1.65
C VAL A 675 -4.20 -26.15 0.80
N LYS A 676 -4.07 -24.82 0.67
CA LYS A 676 -2.96 -24.18 -0.05
C LYS A 676 -1.68 -24.23 0.77
N ARG A 677 -1.77 -23.95 2.07
CA ARG A 677 -0.63 -24.07 3.01
C ARG A 677 -0.11 -25.49 3.07
N GLU A 678 -1.00 -26.48 3.19
CA GLU A 678 -0.65 -27.90 3.16
C GLU A 678 0.03 -28.31 1.84
N SER A 679 -0.44 -27.80 0.70
CA SER A 679 0.22 -28.03 -0.58
C SER A 679 1.65 -27.50 -0.60
N LEU A 680 1.85 -26.26 -0.16
CA LEU A 680 3.17 -25.65 -0.12
C LEU A 680 4.08 -26.41 0.83
N LEU A 681 3.54 -26.89 1.96
CA LEU A 681 4.26 -27.73 2.90
C LEU A 681 4.71 -29.04 2.26
N ARG A 682 3.88 -29.73 1.46
CA ARG A 682 4.29 -30.94 0.72
C ARG A 682 5.45 -30.67 -0.24
N ILE A 683 5.40 -29.56 -0.98
CA ILE A 683 6.47 -29.13 -1.89
C ILE A 683 7.73 -28.81 -1.08
N GLY A 684 7.59 -28.05 0.00
CA GLY A 684 8.66 -27.66 0.93
C GLY A 684 9.34 -28.85 1.58
N THR A 685 8.59 -29.84 2.07
CA THR A 685 9.12 -31.07 2.66
C THR A 685 9.98 -31.82 1.65
N TRP A 686 9.45 -32.04 0.44
CA TRP A 686 10.21 -32.74 -0.60
C TRP A 686 11.51 -32.02 -0.96
N VAL A 687 11.50 -30.69 -1.09
CA VAL A 687 12.71 -29.88 -1.38
C VAL A 687 13.62 -29.71 -0.16
N GLY A 688 13.11 -29.83 1.06
CA GLY A 688 13.93 -29.84 2.28
C GLY A 688 14.74 -31.14 2.40
N GLU A 689 14.17 -32.24 1.94
CA GLU A 689 14.77 -33.58 1.97
C GLU A 689 15.63 -33.91 0.74
N ASN A 690 15.49 -33.14 -0.35
CA ASN A 690 16.14 -33.39 -1.65
C ASN A 690 16.64 -32.08 -2.28
N SER A 691 17.66 -32.11 -3.14
CA SER A 691 18.00 -30.90 -3.91
C SER A 691 16.83 -30.46 -4.81
N ILE A 692 16.56 -29.15 -4.82
CA ILE A 692 15.56 -28.52 -5.69
C ILE A 692 15.83 -28.77 -7.19
N ALA A 693 17.03 -29.20 -7.58
CA ALA A 693 17.39 -29.53 -8.96
C ALA A 693 17.16 -31.01 -9.34
N THR A 694 17.09 -31.94 -8.37
CA THR A 694 16.98 -33.40 -8.57
C THR A 694 15.65 -33.82 -9.20
N GLU A 695 15.58 -34.57 -10.30
CA GLU A 695 14.28 -34.96 -10.88
C GLU A 695 13.35 -35.67 -9.88
N GLY A 696 12.05 -35.36 -9.90
CA GLY A 696 11.10 -35.96 -8.97
C GLY A 696 9.71 -35.30 -8.94
N PRO A 697 8.92 -35.58 -7.88
CA PRO A 697 7.63 -34.95 -7.61
C PRO A 697 7.68 -33.42 -7.68
N PHE A 698 6.50 -32.82 -7.91
CA PHE A 698 6.31 -31.36 -7.97
C PHE A 698 7.22 -30.65 -9.00
N GLN A 699 7.56 -31.33 -10.10
CA GLN A 699 8.53 -30.83 -11.08
C GLN A 699 8.16 -29.44 -11.64
N ALA A 700 6.87 -29.22 -11.91
CA ALA A 700 6.36 -27.94 -12.39
C ALA A 700 6.61 -26.80 -11.38
N ALA A 701 6.31 -27.02 -10.10
CA ALA A 701 6.56 -26.05 -9.02
C ALA A 701 8.05 -25.68 -8.92
N ARG A 702 8.91 -26.69 -9.02
CA ARG A 702 10.36 -26.54 -8.88
C ARG A 702 10.99 -25.84 -10.08
N ASP A 703 10.54 -26.19 -11.29
CA ASP A 703 10.99 -25.50 -12.50
C ASP A 703 10.51 -24.03 -12.52
N LEU A 704 9.33 -23.72 -11.96
CA LEU A 704 8.86 -22.34 -11.74
C LEU A 704 9.77 -21.58 -10.77
N LEU A 705 10.07 -22.16 -9.61
CA LEU A 705 10.97 -21.55 -8.61
C LEU A 705 12.34 -21.24 -9.21
N LEU A 706 12.93 -22.21 -9.92
CA LEU A 706 14.23 -22.10 -10.58
C LEU A 706 14.23 -21.23 -11.85
N ARG A 707 13.07 -20.72 -12.29
CA ARG A 707 12.89 -19.97 -13.55
C ARG A 707 13.43 -20.73 -14.76
N ARG A 708 13.27 -22.05 -14.77
CA ARG A 708 13.74 -22.90 -15.87
C ARG A 708 12.90 -22.67 -17.13
N LYS A 709 13.55 -22.76 -18.29
CA LYS A 709 12.86 -22.72 -19.59
C LYS A 709 11.84 -23.86 -19.67
N PRO A 710 10.67 -23.66 -20.31
CA PRO A 710 9.67 -24.72 -20.43
C PRO A 710 10.26 -25.92 -21.19
N ARG A 711 10.30 -27.10 -20.57
CA ARG A 711 10.96 -28.28 -21.19
C ARG A 711 10.33 -28.66 -22.53
N ALA A 712 9.01 -28.57 -22.61
CA ALA A 712 8.22 -28.82 -23.81
C ALA A 712 8.49 -27.81 -24.95
N LEU A 713 9.05 -26.63 -24.65
CA LEU A 713 9.37 -25.60 -25.64
C LEU A 713 10.78 -25.83 -26.20
N LYS A 714 10.86 -26.60 -27.30
CA LYS A 714 12.14 -26.93 -27.95
C LYS A 714 12.66 -25.82 -28.87
N LEU A 715 11.75 -25.08 -29.50
CA LEU A 715 12.05 -24.00 -30.44
C LEU A 715 11.09 -22.83 -30.16
N PRO A 716 11.53 -21.58 -30.42
CA PRO A 716 10.64 -20.42 -30.44
C PRO A 716 9.42 -20.65 -31.34
N ILE A 717 8.27 -20.11 -30.93
CA ILE A 717 7.04 -20.14 -31.72
C ILE A 717 6.58 -18.69 -31.93
N ASP A 718 6.63 -18.25 -33.18
CA ASP A 718 6.29 -16.87 -33.56
C ASP A 718 4.78 -16.57 -33.47
N SER A 719 3.95 -17.58 -33.73
CA SER A 719 2.49 -17.44 -33.65
C SER A 719 1.82 -18.70 -33.12
N THR A 720 0.92 -18.50 -32.16
CA THR A 720 0.13 -19.59 -31.56
C THR A 720 -1.03 -20.02 -32.45
N VAL A 721 -1.67 -19.07 -33.14
CA VAL A 721 -2.88 -19.29 -33.94
C VAL A 721 -2.75 -18.58 -35.28
N LYS A 722 -3.08 -19.29 -36.36
CA LYS A 722 -3.20 -18.76 -37.72
C LYS A 722 -4.52 -19.22 -38.33
N ASP A 723 -5.24 -18.34 -39.01
CA ASP A 723 -6.53 -18.62 -39.65
C ASP A 723 -7.55 -19.26 -38.69
N GLY A 724 -7.53 -18.83 -37.42
CA GLY A 724 -8.43 -19.33 -36.38
C GLY A 724 -8.12 -20.74 -35.88
N GLN A 725 -6.97 -21.34 -36.22
CA GLN A 725 -6.53 -22.65 -35.73
C GLN A 725 -5.11 -22.61 -35.14
N LEU A 726 -4.78 -23.53 -34.23
CA LEU A 726 -3.41 -23.66 -33.73
C LEU A 726 -2.45 -23.99 -34.88
N THR A 727 -1.30 -23.31 -34.88
CA THR A 727 -0.18 -23.61 -35.79
C THR A 727 0.37 -25.02 -35.55
N LYS A 728 1.10 -25.57 -36.52
CA LYS A 728 1.66 -26.93 -36.42
C LYS A 728 2.63 -27.02 -35.25
N GLU A 729 3.41 -25.98 -35.05
CA GLU A 729 4.39 -25.79 -33.98
C GLU A 729 3.68 -25.77 -32.62
N SER A 730 2.56 -25.02 -32.51
CA SER A 730 1.76 -24.97 -31.29
C SER A 730 1.10 -26.31 -30.95
N LYS A 731 0.60 -27.05 -31.95
CA LYS A 731 0.09 -28.42 -31.73
C LYS A 731 1.21 -29.35 -31.25
N GLY A 732 2.41 -29.22 -31.82
CA GLY A 732 3.61 -29.95 -31.37
C GLY A 732 3.98 -29.63 -29.92
N LEU A 733 3.96 -28.35 -29.53
CA LEU A 733 4.18 -27.92 -28.16
C LEU A 733 3.12 -28.48 -27.20
N VAL A 734 1.84 -28.38 -27.55
CA VAL A 734 0.72 -28.93 -26.76
C VAL A 734 0.89 -30.44 -26.55
N ALA A 735 1.29 -31.18 -27.58
CA ALA A 735 1.57 -32.61 -27.47
C ALA A 735 2.79 -32.93 -26.58
N SER A 736 3.78 -32.04 -26.52
CA SER A 736 4.97 -32.20 -25.66
C SER A 736 4.69 -31.92 -24.18
N LEU A 737 3.79 -30.97 -23.85
CA LEU A 737 3.39 -30.66 -22.47
C LEU A 737 2.89 -31.90 -21.70
N CYS A 738 2.36 -32.87 -22.43
CA CYS A 738 1.85 -34.14 -21.93
C CYS A 738 2.93 -35.16 -21.54
N ARG A 739 4.15 -35.00 -22.05
CA ARG A 739 5.26 -35.95 -21.96
C ARG A 739 6.41 -35.41 -21.13
N GLU A 740 6.56 -34.09 -21.12
CA GLU A 740 7.63 -33.38 -20.43
C GLU A 740 7.02 -32.39 -19.43
N PRO A 741 7.13 -32.66 -18.11
CA PRO A 741 6.66 -31.74 -17.08
C PRO A 741 7.21 -30.32 -17.32
N SER A 742 6.31 -29.35 -17.48
CA SER A 742 6.67 -28.01 -17.92
C SER A 742 5.79 -26.95 -17.26
N ILE A 743 6.37 -25.76 -17.09
CA ILE A 743 5.64 -24.52 -16.84
C ILE A 743 5.74 -23.70 -18.12
N LEU A 744 4.62 -23.51 -18.82
CA LEU A 744 4.56 -22.74 -20.06
C LEU A 744 3.84 -21.41 -19.83
N PRO A 745 4.58 -20.30 -19.66
CA PRO A 745 4.01 -18.97 -19.65
C PRO A 745 3.66 -18.49 -21.06
N ILE A 746 2.44 -17.97 -21.21
CA ILE A 746 1.91 -17.32 -22.41
C ILE A 746 1.48 -15.91 -22.03
N GLN A 747 2.32 -14.93 -22.38
CA GLN A 747 2.06 -13.53 -22.15
C GLN A 747 1.34 -12.90 -23.35
N GLY A 748 0.46 -11.94 -23.10
CA GLY A 748 0.01 -11.03 -24.15
C GLY A 748 -0.89 -9.91 -23.61
N PRO A 749 -0.89 -8.73 -24.23
CA PRO A 749 -1.64 -7.57 -23.74
C PRO A 749 -3.17 -7.79 -23.73
N PRO A 750 -3.96 -6.88 -23.12
CA PRO A 750 -5.40 -6.91 -23.20
C PRO A 750 -5.91 -7.02 -24.64
N GLY A 751 -6.74 -8.03 -24.92
CA GLY A 751 -7.30 -8.23 -26.26
C GLY A 751 -6.39 -8.94 -27.26
N SER A 752 -5.24 -9.48 -26.84
CA SER A 752 -4.36 -10.29 -27.70
C SER A 752 -4.85 -11.70 -28.00
N GLY A 753 -5.96 -12.13 -27.40
CA GLY A 753 -6.51 -13.46 -27.62
C GLY A 753 -5.87 -14.57 -26.80
N LYS A 754 -5.28 -14.27 -25.62
CA LYS A 754 -4.79 -15.31 -24.67
C LYS A 754 -5.82 -16.40 -24.40
N THR A 755 -7.04 -16.03 -23.99
CA THR A 755 -8.16 -16.97 -23.76
C THR A 755 -8.53 -17.72 -25.05
N PHE A 756 -8.47 -17.05 -26.20
CA PHE A 756 -8.78 -17.64 -27.51
C PHE A 756 -7.76 -18.71 -27.94
N SER A 757 -6.47 -18.48 -27.70
CA SER A 757 -5.41 -19.47 -27.90
C SER A 757 -5.49 -20.60 -26.86
N GLY A 758 -5.69 -20.26 -25.58
CA GLY A 758 -5.86 -21.22 -24.48
C GLY A 758 -7.01 -22.20 -24.73
N ALA A 759 -8.19 -21.71 -25.12
CA ALA A 759 -9.34 -22.54 -25.45
C ALA A 759 -9.04 -23.56 -26.55
N ARG A 760 -8.26 -23.18 -27.58
CA ARG A 760 -7.85 -24.10 -28.66
C ARG A 760 -6.84 -25.13 -28.20
N MET A 761 -5.91 -24.74 -27.34
CA MET A 761 -4.97 -25.69 -26.73
C MET A 761 -5.72 -26.72 -25.88
N ILE A 762 -6.73 -26.29 -25.12
CA ILE A 762 -7.61 -27.18 -24.35
C ILE A 762 -8.31 -28.17 -25.28
N VAL A 763 -8.93 -27.71 -26.37
CA VAL A 763 -9.64 -28.61 -27.31
C VAL A 763 -8.69 -29.60 -28.01
N GLU A 764 -7.47 -29.17 -28.34
CA GLU A 764 -6.46 -30.09 -28.90
C GLU A 764 -6.02 -31.16 -27.90
N LEU A 765 -5.87 -30.80 -26.62
CA LEU A 765 -5.60 -31.75 -25.53
C LEU A 765 -6.74 -32.74 -25.33
N VAL A 766 -7.99 -32.26 -25.33
CA VAL A 766 -9.19 -33.09 -25.22
C VAL A 766 -9.28 -34.05 -26.41
N ARG A 767 -9.00 -33.58 -27.63
CA ARG A 767 -8.92 -34.43 -28.83
C ARG A 767 -7.85 -35.52 -28.69
N ALA A 768 -6.75 -35.23 -28.02
CA ALA A 768 -5.69 -36.18 -27.70
C ALA A 768 -6.00 -37.09 -26.49
N GLY A 769 -7.22 -37.03 -25.94
CA GLY A 769 -7.66 -37.86 -24.82
C GLY A 769 -7.06 -37.47 -23.46
N ARG A 770 -6.58 -36.24 -23.31
CA ARG A 770 -5.95 -35.74 -22.08
C ARG A 770 -6.97 -35.12 -21.15
N ARG A 771 -6.71 -35.22 -19.84
CA ARG A 771 -7.49 -34.56 -18.79
C ARG A 771 -6.94 -33.16 -18.57
N VAL A 772 -7.81 -32.16 -18.59
CA VAL A 772 -7.41 -30.76 -18.49
C VAL A 772 -8.07 -30.08 -17.29
N GLY A 773 -7.28 -29.38 -16.50
CA GLY A 773 -7.75 -28.52 -15.42
C GLY A 773 -7.81 -27.06 -15.85
N ILE A 774 -8.76 -26.30 -15.31
CA ILE A 774 -8.82 -24.84 -15.43
C ILE A 774 -8.94 -24.21 -14.04
N THR A 775 -8.11 -23.20 -13.78
CA THR A 775 -8.19 -22.35 -12.58
C THR A 775 -7.92 -20.89 -12.94
N ALA A 776 -8.38 -19.98 -12.08
CA ALA A 776 -8.08 -18.56 -12.12
C ALA A 776 -8.41 -17.93 -10.75
N ILE A 777 -8.21 -16.62 -10.64
CA ILE A 777 -8.52 -15.83 -9.42
C ILE A 777 -10.02 -15.76 -9.06
N SER A 778 -10.93 -16.01 -10.02
CA SER A 778 -12.38 -15.95 -9.78
C SER A 778 -13.17 -16.94 -10.63
N HIS A 779 -14.36 -17.34 -10.13
CA HIS A 779 -15.29 -18.21 -10.86
C HIS A 779 -15.70 -17.62 -12.22
N LYS A 780 -15.81 -16.29 -12.33
CA LYS A 780 -16.16 -15.62 -13.60
C LYS A 780 -15.09 -15.81 -14.66
N VAL A 781 -13.81 -15.67 -14.30
CA VAL A 781 -12.68 -15.87 -15.23
C VAL A 781 -12.59 -17.33 -15.64
N ILE A 782 -12.75 -18.26 -14.69
CA ILE A 782 -12.80 -19.70 -14.95
C ILE A 782 -13.90 -20.03 -15.97
N SER A 783 -15.12 -19.54 -15.71
CA SER A 783 -16.28 -19.77 -16.58
C SER A 783 -16.09 -19.19 -17.98
N HIS A 784 -15.39 -18.06 -18.10
CA HIS A 784 -15.08 -17.45 -19.40
C HIS A 784 -14.18 -18.35 -20.25
N LEU A 785 -13.03 -18.81 -19.73
CA LEU A 785 -12.14 -19.71 -20.47
C LEU A 785 -12.82 -21.05 -20.78
N LEU A 786 -13.58 -21.59 -19.83
CA LEU A 786 -14.33 -22.83 -20.02
C LEU A 786 -15.41 -22.70 -21.10
N GLY A 787 -16.17 -21.61 -21.10
CA GLY A 787 -17.17 -21.30 -22.13
C GLY A 787 -16.55 -21.13 -23.51
N GLU A 788 -15.38 -20.48 -23.62
CA GLU A 788 -14.65 -20.39 -24.88
C GLU A 788 -14.18 -21.77 -25.39
N ALA A 789 -13.71 -22.66 -24.49
CA ALA A 789 -13.38 -24.03 -24.87
C ALA A 789 -14.61 -24.82 -25.39
N CYS A 790 -15.79 -24.60 -24.78
CA CYS A 790 -17.06 -25.19 -25.25
C CYS A 790 -17.43 -24.68 -26.66
N LYS A 791 -17.24 -23.38 -26.94
CA LYS A 791 -17.46 -22.81 -28.28
C LYS A 791 -16.52 -23.42 -29.32
N VAL A 792 -15.23 -23.51 -29.02
CA VAL A 792 -14.22 -24.08 -29.95
C VAL A 792 -14.50 -25.56 -30.22
N THR A 793 -14.91 -26.31 -29.19
CA THR A 793 -15.32 -27.71 -29.28
C THR A 793 -16.43 -27.90 -30.32
N ARG A 794 -17.50 -27.10 -30.24
CA ARG A 794 -18.61 -27.15 -31.21
C ARG A 794 -18.15 -26.84 -32.64
N GLN A 795 -17.31 -25.82 -32.80
CA GLN A 795 -16.75 -25.45 -34.11
C GLN A 795 -15.87 -26.56 -34.72
N ALA A 796 -15.14 -27.27 -33.86
CA ALA A 796 -14.18 -28.29 -34.26
C ALA A 796 -14.77 -29.72 -34.35
N GLY A 797 -16.05 -29.90 -33.99
CA GLY A 797 -16.70 -31.22 -33.97
C GLY A 797 -16.09 -32.20 -32.97
N VAL A 798 -15.49 -31.72 -31.88
CA VAL A 798 -14.90 -32.56 -30.82
C VAL A 798 -15.94 -32.76 -29.72
N PRO A 799 -16.13 -33.96 -29.15
CA PRO A 799 -17.01 -34.13 -27.99
C PRO A 799 -16.30 -33.72 -26.69
N LEU A 800 -16.86 -32.75 -25.97
CA LEU A 800 -16.39 -32.28 -24.66
C LEU A 800 -17.46 -32.53 -23.59
N ARG A 801 -17.05 -33.12 -22.47
CA ARG A 801 -17.78 -33.14 -21.20
C ARG A 801 -16.93 -32.44 -20.16
N ALA A 802 -17.47 -31.39 -19.57
CA ALA A 802 -16.78 -30.60 -18.59
C ALA A 802 -17.55 -30.54 -17.28
N VAL A 803 -16.83 -30.40 -16.17
CA VAL A 803 -17.42 -30.10 -14.86
C VAL A 803 -16.79 -28.84 -14.28
N GLN A 804 -17.57 -28.09 -13.52
CA GLN A 804 -17.07 -26.93 -12.78
C GLN A 804 -17.47 -26.98 -11.31
N LYS A 805 -16.49 -26.87 -10.42
CA LYS A 805 -16.72 -26.62 -9.00
C LYS A 805 -17.22 -25.18 -8.83
N ALA A 806 -18.51 -24.99 -8.64
CA ALA A 806 -19.14 -23.68 -8.43
C ALA A 806 -20.47 -23.83 -7.68
N ASN A 807 -20.97 -22.73 -7.12
CA ASN A 807 -22.35 -22.64 -6.67
C ASN A 807 -23.26 -22.29 -7.86
N GLU A 808 -24.57 -22.54 -7.76
CA GLU A 808 -25.54 -22.38 -8.86
C GLU A 808 -25.48 -21.02 -9.58
N THR A 809 -25.09 -19.95 -8.89
CA THR A 809 -25.03 -18.58 -9.45
C THR A 809 -23.70 -18.22 -10.12
N ASP A 810 -22.65 -19.00 -9.89
CA ASP A 810 -21.26 -18.61 -10.23
C ASP A 810 -20.62 -19.51 -11.29
N GLY A 811 -21.31 -20.59 -11.70
CA GLY A 811 -20.83 -21.53 -12.70
C GLY A 811 -21.05 -21.09 -14.15
N CYS A 812 -20.33 -21.74 -15.06
CA CYS A 812 -20.51 -21.57 -16.49
C CYS A 812 -21.92 -22.01 -16.88
N PRO A 813 -22.68 -21.17 -17.64
CA PRO A 813 -24.05 -21.50 -18.04
C PRO A 813 -24.12 -22.41 -19.28
N ASP A 814 -22.99 -22.87 -19.82
CA ASP A 814 -22.96 -23.69 -21.03
C ASP A 814 -23.43 -25.12 -20.74
N GLU A 815 -24.31 -25.67 -21.59
CA GLU A 815 -24.91 -27.01 -21.43
C GLU A 815 -23.89 -28.17 -21.42
N LEU A 816 -22.68 -27.95 -21.93
CA LEU A 816 -21.59 -28.94 -21.88
C LEU A 816 -20.89 -29.00 -20.51
N VAL A 817 -21.25 -28.09 -19.60
CA VAL A 817 -20.64 -27.93 -18.28
C VAL A 817 -21.63 -28.35 -17.19
N GLU A 818 -21.30 -29.42 -16.48
CA GLU A 818 -22.00 -29.82 -15.26
C GLU A 818 -21.45 -29.01 -14.07
N GLN A 819 -22.32 -28.30 -13.36
CA GLN A 819 -21.93 -27.59 -12.14
C GLN A 819 -22.02 -28.53 -10.94
N LEU A 820 -20.92 -28.63 -10.19
CA LEU A 820 -20.81 -29.48 -9.01
C LEU A 820 -20.45 -28.62 -7.79
N ASP A 821 -21.09 -28.91 -6.66
CA ASP A 821 -20.89 -28.19 -5.39
C ASP A 821 -19.96 -28.93 -4.42
N ASP A 822 -19.49 -30.12 -4.77
CA ASP A 822 -18.58 -30.94 -3.97
C ASP A 822 -17.27 -31.27 -4.72
N ASN A 823 -16.16 -31.30 -3.98
CA ASN A 823 -14.83 -31.52 -4.56
C ASN A 823 -14.60 -33.00 -4.92
N ALA A 824 -15.16 -33.93 -4.16
CA ALA A 824 -14.97 -35.36 -4.39
C ALA A 824 -15.70 -35.82 -5.67
N THR A 825 -16.90 -35.28 -5.91
CA THR A 825 -17.65 -35.52 -7.16
C THR A 825 -16.92 -35.00 -8.39
N VAL A 826 -16.26 -33.83 -8.31
CA VAL A 826 -15.41 -33.32 -9.41
C VAL A 826 -14.27 -34.28 -9.72
N LEU A 827 -13.56 -34.77 -8.70
CA LEU A 827 -12.48 -35.73 -8.86
C LEU A 827 -12.97 -37.07 -9.44
N ASN A 828 -14.11 -37.57 -8.97
CA ASN A 828 -14.70 -38.81 -9.47
C ASN A 828 -15.09 -38.67 -10.94
N ALA A 829 -15.65 -37.52 -11.34
CA ALA A 829 -15.97 -37.25 -12.75
C ALA A 829 -14.74 -37.33 -13.67
N LEU A 830 -13.58 -36.84 -13.22
CA LEU A 830 -12.32 -36.98 -13.94
C LEU A 830 -11.81 -38.44 -13.98
N ARG A 831 -11.82 -39.12 -12.83
CA ARG A 831 -11.29 -40.50 -12.70
C ARG A 831 -12.10 -41.53 -13.48
N GLU A 832 -13.42 -41.36 -13.51
CA GLU A 832 -14.35 -42.26 -14.18
C GLU A 832 -14.53 -41.92 -15.67
N GLY A 833 -13.82 -40.89 -16.18
CA GLY A 833 -13.93 -40.45 -17.57
C GLY A 833 -15.29 -39.86 -17.92
N ARG A 834 -16.06 -39.42 -16.91
CA ARG A 834 -17.34 -38.72 -17.09
C ARG A 834 -17.13 -37.29 -17.55
N ALA A 835 -16.00 -36.67 -17.19
CA ALA A 835 -15.52 -35.40 -17.69
C ALA A 835 -14.06 -35.47 -18.19
N GLN A 836 -13.76 -34.74 -19.26
CA GLN A 836 -12.39 -34.56 -19.77
C GLN A 836 -11.76 -33.25 -19.27
N VAL A 837 -12.62 -32.27 -18.93
CA VAL A 837 -12.20 -30.97 -18.40
C VAL A 837 -12.86 -30.77 -17.03
N ALA A 838 -12.06 -30.38 -16.04
CA ALA A 838 -12.58 -29.91 -14.76
C ALA A 838 -12.09 -28.49 -14.52
N ALA A 839 -12.95 -27.68 -13.90
CA ALA A 839 -12.69 -26.28 -13.63
C ALA A 839 -13.02 -25.95 -12.17
N GLY A 840 -12.20 -25.12 -11.54
CA GLY A 840 -12.41 -24.74 -10.14
C GLY A 840 -11.35 -23.75 -9.69
N THR A 841 -11.62 -23.07 -8.58
CA THR A 841 -10.65 -22.13 -7.99
C THR A 841 -9.42 -22.86 -7.47
N SER A 842 -8.41 -22.11 -7.06
CA SER A 842 -7.18 -22.66 -6.49
C SER A 842 -7.40 -23.60 -5.29
N TRP A 843 -8.51 -23.44 -4.56
CA TRP A 843 -8.86 -24.32 -3.44
C TRP A 843 -9.20 -25.75 -3.86
N LEU A 844 -9.71 -25.94 -5.07
CA LEU A 844 -9.94 -27.27 -5.62
C LEU A 844 -8.59 -27.96 -5.84
N TRP A 845 -7.70 -27.28 -6.57
CA TRP A 845 -6.46 -27.85 -7.10
C TRP A 845 -5.34 -27.99 -6.07
N ALA A 846 -5.36 -27.22 -4.98
CA ALA A 846 -4.36 -27.34 -3.91
C ALA A 846 -4.59 -28.55 -2.98
N ARG A 847 -5.71 -29.26 -3.11
CA ARG A 847 -6.06 -30.41 -2.29
C ARG A 847 -5.15 -31.61 -2.56
N THR A 848 -4.86 -32.37 -1.52
CA THR A 848 -4.04 -33.59 -1.60
C THR A 848 -4.62 -34.61 -2.57
N GLU A 849 -5.95 -34.75 -2.60
CA GLU A 849 -6.67 -35.68 -3.47
C GLU A 849 -6.57 -35.31 -4.96
N MET A 850 -6.25 -34.04 -5.26
CA MET A 850 -6.08 -33.55 -6.63
C MET A 850 -4.66 -33.73 -7.18
N TYR A 851 -3.72 -34.27 -6.39
CA TYR A 851 -2.36 -34.53 -6.86
C TYR A 851 -2.36 -35.34 -8.16
N GLN A 852 -1.80 -34.75 -9.23
CA GLN A 852 -1.78 -35.29 -10.59
C GLN A 852 -3.16 -35.76 -11.13
N ALA A 853 -4.25 -35.12 -10.70
CA ALA A 853 -5.60 -35.45 -11.16
C ALA A 853 -5.84 -35.10 -12.63
N VAL A 854 -5.10 -34.12 -13.17
CA VAL A 854 -5.15 -33.72 -14.59
C VAL A 854 -3.76 -33.80 -15.22
N ASP A 855 -3.69 -33.90 -16.54
CA ASP A 855 -2.42 -33.92 -17.25
C ASP A 855 -1.84 -32.51 -17.37
N ILE A 856 -2.69 -31.53 -17.68
CA ILE A 856 -2.34 -30.12 -17.82
C ILE A 856 -3.30 -29.26 -17.03
N LEU A 857 -2.79 -28.28 -16.28
CA LEU A 857 -3.57 -27.24 -15.62
C LEU A 857 -3.38 -25.89 -16.34
N PHE A 858 -4.46 -25.30 -16.83
CA PHE A 858 -4.47 -23.92 -17.34
C PHE A 858 -4.79 -22.97 -16.19
N ILE A 859 -3.94 -21.96 -16.03
CA ILE A 859 -4.07 -20.92 -15.02
C ILE A 859 -4.28 -19.60 -15.76
N ASP A 860 -5.54 -19.15 -15.83
CA ASP A 860 -5.88 -17.87 -16.46
C ASP A 860 -5.73 -16.70 -15.49
N GLU A 861 -5.44 -15.52 -16.04
CA GLU A 861 -5.03 -14.33 -15.29
C GLU A 861 -3.88 -14.58 -14.29
N ALA A 862 -2.94 -15.47 -14.65
CA ALA A 862 -1.76 -15.78 -13.85
C ALA A 862 -0.80 -14.59 -13.67
N GLY A 863 -1.00 -13.50 -14.44
CA GLY A 863 -0.34 -12.22 -14.22
C GLY A 863 -0.73 -11.57 -12.89
N GLN A 864 -1.94 -11.85 -12.39
CA GLN A 864 -2.48 -11.30 -11.15
C GLN A 864 -2.42 -12.31 -9.98
N MET A 865 -2.31 -13.61 -10.29
CA MET A 865 -2.25 -14.68 -9.29
C MET A 865 -0.87 -14.75 -8.62
N CYS A 866 -0.84 -14.71 -7.28
CA CYS A 866 0.40 -14.74 -6.52
C CYS A 866 1.19 -16.04 -6.77
N LEU A 867 2.53 -15.96 -6.66
CA LEU A 867 3.40 -17.13 -6.84
C LEU A 867 3.04 -18.28 -5.89
N ALA A 868 2.69 -17.98 -4.64
CA ALA A 868 2.30 -18.97 -3.64
C ALA A 868 1.08 -19.80 -4.08
N ASP A 869 0.07 -19.16 -4.67
CA ASP A 869 -1.12 -19.85 -5.16
C ASP A 869 -0.81 -20.71 -6.39
N VAL A 870 0.02 -20.22 -7.33
CA VAL A 870 0.43 -20.99 -8.52
C VAL A 870 1.24 -22.22 -8.11
N LEU A 871 2.16 -22.08 -7.15
CA LEU A 871 2.90 -23.22 -6.59
C LEU A 871 1.94 -24.22 -5.93
N ALA A 872 0.99 -23.77 -5.13
CA ALA A 872 0.04 -24.65 -4.45
C ALA A 872 -0.84 -25.47 -5.42
N VAL A 873 -1.30 -24.87 -6.52
CA VAL A 873 -2.13 -25.58 -7.51
C VAL A 873 -1.32 -26.45 -8.47
N SER A 874 -0.02 -26.17 -8.64
CA SER A 874 0.82 -26.85 -9.64
C SER A 874 0.94 -28.37 -9.43
N GLN A 875 0.73 -28.84 -8.19
CA GLN A 875 0.74 -30.27 -7.87
C GLN A 875 -0.38 -31.06 -8.60
N ALA A 876 -1.44 -30.37 -9.02
CA ALA A 876 -2.60 -31.04 -9.60
C ALA A 876 -2.34 -31.56 -11.01
N ALA A 877 -1.24 -31.12 -11.64
CA ALA A 877 -0.90 -31.43 -13.00
C ALA A 877 0.56 -31.84 -13.19
N THR A 878 0.81 -32.54 -14.30
CA THR A 878 2.17 -32.78 -14.78
C THR A 878 2.79 -31.49 -15.33
N SER A 879 2.00 -30.71 -16.05
CA SER A 879 2.41 -29.43 -16.63
C SER A 879 1.39 -28.33 -16.37
N CYS A 880 1.84 -27.08 -16.22
CA CYS A 880 0.95 -25.93 -16.11
C CYS A 880 1.16 -24.97 -17.28
N VAL A 881 0.07 -24.38 -17.76
CA VAL A 881 0.09 -23.30 -18.75
C VAL A 881 -0.40 -22.04 -18.06
N LEU A 882 0.45 -21.02 -17.99
CA LEU A 882 0.13 -19.74 -17.36
C LEU A 882 -0.32 -18.76 -18.45
N LEU A 883 -1.57 -18.32 -18.42
CA LEU A 883 -2.08 -17.27 -19.31
C LEU A 883 -2.16 -15.98 -18.52
N GLY A 884 -1.57 -14.90 -19.00
CA GLY A 884 -1.64 -13.64 -18.26
C GLY A 884 -0.84 -12.51 -18.88
N ASP A 885 -0.85 -11.37 -18.20
CA ASP A 885 0.03 -10.25 -18.51
C ASP A 885 0.32 -9.45 -17.25
N PRO A 886 1.57 -9.43 -16.77
CA PRO A 886 1.96 -8.71 -15.56
C PRO A 886 2.11 -7.21 -15.79
N GLN A 887 1.94 -6.72 -17.03
CA GLN A 887 1.83 -5.29 -17.30
C GLN A 887 0.42 -4.75 -16.97
N GLN A 888 -0.53 -5.63 -16.67
CA GLN A 888 -1.82 -5.24 -16.10
C GLN A 888 -1.71 -5.08 -14.58
N LEU A 889 -2.75 -4.53 -13.95
CA LEU A 889 -2.75 -4.29 -12.50
C LEU A 889 -2.52 -5.59 -11.71
N ASP A 890 -1.46 -5.62 -10.91
CA ASP A 890 -1.22 -6.67 -9.92
C ASP A 890 -2.35 -6.66 -8.87
N GLN A 891 -2.67 -7.84 -8.33
CA GLN A 891 -3.49 -7.91 -7.12
C GLN A 891 -2.62 -7.48 -5.93
N PRO A 892 -2.96 -6.38 -5.22
CA PRO A 892 -2.14 -5.93 -4.11
C PRO A 892 -2.21 -6.95 -2.97
N PRO A 893 -1.07 -7.44 -2.45
CA PRO A 893 -1.06 -8.27 -1.25
C PRO A 893 -1.60 -7.47 -0.06
N ARG A 894 -2.32 -8.14 0.85
CA ARG A 894 -2.82 -7.52 2.09
C ARG A 894 -1.75 -7.52 3.17
N GLY A 895 -0.91 -8.54 3.19
CA GLY A 895 0.22 -8.75 4.08
C GLY A 895 1.51 -8.17 3.52
N VAL A 896 2.45 -7.93 4.42
CA VAL A 896 3.82 -7.54 4.06
C VAL A 896 4.63 -8.82 3.85
N HIS A 897 5.26 -8.95 2.69
CA HIS A 897 6.10 -10.09 2.33
C HIS A 897 7.54 -9.64 2.06
N PRO A 898 8.54 -10.51 2.31
CA PRO A 898 9.91 -10.27 1.94
C PRO A 898 10.09 -10.11 0.43
N PRO A 899 11.13 -9.38 -0.02
CA PRO A 899 11.34 -9.09 -1.43
C PRO A 899 11.39 -10.35 -2.31
N GLY A 900 10.54 -10.39 -3.34
CA GLY A 900 10.41 -11.51 -4.29
C GLY A 900 9.29 -12.47 -3.95
N ALA A 901 8.83 -12.50 -2.69
CA ALA A 901 7.67 -13.29 -2.26
C ALA A 901 6.32 -12.56 -2.47
N ASP A 902 6.36 -11.28 -2.81
CA ASP A 902 5.23 -10.38 -3.02
C ASP A 902 4.67 -10.40 -4.46
N GLY A 903 5.37 -11.04 -5.41
CA GLY A 903 5.03 -11.01 -6.83
C GLY A 903 4.08 -12.12 -7.33
N SER A 904 3.49 -11.88 -8.50
CA SER A 904 2.80 -12.92 -9.28
C SER A 904 3.78 -13.92 -9.90
N ALA A 905 3.27 -15.08 -10.34
CA ALA A 905 4.10 -16.07 -11.01
C ALA A 905 4.77 -15.53 -12.28
N PHE A 906 4.06 -14.67 -13.03
CA PHE A 906 4.63 -14.00 -14.22
C PHE A 906 5.74 -13.02 -13.83
N ARG A 907 5.54 -12.20 -12.79
CA ARG A 907 6.56 -11.27 -12.31
C ARG A 907 7.83 -12.00 -11.88
N HIS A 908 7.69 -13.15 -11.20
CA HIS A 908 8.84 -14.01 -10.86
C HIS A 908 9.58 -14.51 -12.11
N LEU A 909 8.88 -14.93 -13.16
CA LEU A 909 9.50 -15.43 -14.39
C LEU A 909 10.19 -14.33 -15.21
N LEU A 910 9.64 -13.12 -15.21
CA LEU A 910 10.16 -12.01 -16.00
C LEU A 910 11.29 -11.25 -15.32
N GLY A 911 11.28 -11.14 -13.99
CA GLY A 911 12.15 -10.21 -13.27
C GLY A 911 11.83 -8.78 -13.68
N ASP A 912 12.84 -8.01 -14.07
CA ASP A 912 12.69 -6.58 -14.46
C ASP A 912 12.22 -6.38 -15.91
N ARG A 913 11.93 -7.45 -16.66
CA ARG A 913 11.57 -7.38 -18.08
C ARG A 913 10.08 -7.17 -18.27
N ALA A 914 9.72 -6.36 -19.27
CA ALA A 914 8.32 -6.14 -19.62
C ALA A 914 7.68 -7.35 -20.34
N THR A 915 8.46 -8.04 -21.18
CA THR A 915 7.99 -9.12 -22.04
C THR A 915 8.81 -10.39 -21.89
N ILE A 916 8.16 -11.53 -22.06
CA ILE A 916 8.79 -12.85 -21.97
C ILE A 916 9.68 -13.12 -23.18
N LEU A 917 10.85 -13.73 -22.93
CA LEU A 917 11.75 -14.14 -24.00
C LEU A 917 11.24 -15.39 -24.71
N SER A 918 11.57 -15.51 -26.00
CA SER A 918 11.12 -16.57 -26.90
C SER A 918 11.47 -17.99 -26.44
N GLU A 919 12.51 -18.13 -25.63
CA GLU A 919 12.97 -19.39 -25.06
C GLU A 919 12.44 -19.65 -23.65
N GLN A 920 11.76 -18.68 -23.05
CA GLN A 920 11.16 -18.78 -21.71
C GLN A 920 9.64 -18.94 -21.76
N GLY A 921 9.00 -18.66 -22.89
CA GLY A 921 7.57 -18.77 -23.07
C GLY A 921 7.11 -18.23 -24.41
N LEU A 922 5.81 -17.96 -24.50
CA LEU A 922 5.18 -17.41 -25.70
C LEU A 922 4.72 -15.98 -25.45
N PHE A 923 4.99 -15.08 -26.39
CA PHE A 923 4.47 -13.72 -26.38
C PHE A 923 3.49 -13.52 -27.54
N ILE A 924 2.23 -13.23 -27.25
CA ILE A 924 1.20 -12.95 -28.26
C ILE A 924 1.15 -11.43 -28.45
N SER A 925 1.85 -10.93 -29.48
CA SER A 925 2.04 -9.49 -29.73
C SER A 925 0.84 -8.80 -30.38
N GLU A 926 -0.01 -9.52 -31.11
CA GLU A 926 -1.12 -8.92 -31.88
C GLU A 926 -2.39 -8.76 -31.04
N ALA A 927 -2.88 -7.52 -30.87
CA ALA A 927 -4.14 -7.20 -30.22
C ALA A 927 -5.28 -6.98 -31.24
N GLN A 928 -6.43 -7.64 -31.05
CA GLN A 928 -7.58 -7.59 -31.96
C GLN A 928 -8.81 -6.87 -31.37
N ARG A 929 -8.64 -6.23 -30.21
CA ARG A 929 -9.75 -5.60 -29.46
C ARG A 929 -9.84 -4.09 -29.67
N LEU A 930 -8.71 -3.40 -29.65
CA LEU A 930 -8.64 -1.95 -29.63
C LEU A 930 -8.47 -1.40 -31.05
N HIS A 931 -8.99 -0.20 -31.30
CA HIS A 931 -8.76 0.52 -32.56
C HIS A 931 -7.25 0.76 -32.74
N PRO A 932 -6.70 0.71 -33.97
CA PRO A 932 -5.27 0.92 -34.22
C PRO A 932 -4.67 2.17 -33.55
N ASP A 933 -5.40 3.28 -33.51
CA ASP A 933 -4.96 4.52 -32.83
C ASP A 933 -4.84 4.36 -31.31
N VAL A 934 -5.71 3.55 -30.69
CA VAL A 934 -5.63 3.24 -29.26
C VAL A 934 -4.49 2.25 -29.01
N CYS A 935 -4.33 1.25 -29.88
CA CYS A 935 -3.18 0.35 -29.84
C CYS A 935 -1.86 1.13 -29.90
N GLY A 936 -1.71 2.06 -30.85
CA GLY A 936 -0.51 2.90 -30.98
C GLY A 936 -0.23 3.83 -29.80
N PHE A 937 -1.22 4.07 -28.92
CA PHE A 937 -1.00 4.74 -27.64
C PHE A 937 -0.56 3.78 -26.52
N THR A 938 -1.02 2.53 -26.56
CA THR A 938 -0.77 1.53 -25.50
C THR A 938 0.38 0.54 -25.77
N SER A 939 0.84 0.42 -27.02
CA SER A 939 1.99 -0.38 -27.47
C SER A 939 3.27 0.42 -27.40
#